data_AF-A0A7J6X6J5-F1
#
_entry.id   AF-A0A7J6X6J5-F1
#
_cell.length_a   1.000
_cell.length_b   1.000
_cell.length_c   1.000
_cell.angle_alpha   90.00
_cell.angle_beta   90.00
_cell.angle_gamma   90.00
#
_symmetry.space_group_name_H-M   'P 1'
#
loop_
_entity.id
_entity.type
_entity.pdbx_description
1 polymer ?
#
loop_
_entity_poly.entity_id
_entity_poly.type
_entity_poly.pdbx_seq_one_letter_code
_entity_poly.pdbx_strand_id
1 'polypeptide(L)'
;MASGRVKIKNPSPIQISAEQLIRDARETTTKPPPPKQKILYQTEIENYRLRKRKQFEGKGVSVQYAQWEEAQKDFDRARSIWERLVQGNYKNPTLWLKYTEFEMKNKFIMNAKNVFHRAIALLPHLDQLWFKYIQMLEMLGNVDDARQVYEHWMIIRPHQHSLLAYIKFELRYNEIKRAEQIYKELVQLYPQAGSWIQYTRFLKKYGNVDMARKCFECALERVCTDDKGVEILFIEFAEFEEESKEIERARGVYKFALNYIPRAQAENLCKKFVEFEKRHGNKEVIEDSIVGEKRSQYEIEVRKNPLDYNTWFDYILLEENTGKRVKITEIYERAITNIPPTEEKQYWKRYIYLWIKYALHEEVVAEDIERTRDVYNRCLKLIPHHKFSFAKIWLLAAQFEIRQQNLEGARKILGNSIDKAPKGKIFQKYIEIELHLGNVNRCRTLYEKYLEWAPQNIHTWIKFAQLEKSLSETQRARAIFELAVAQPALDMPELLWKEYIDFEISEREYDRARQLYARLLYRTKHLNVWISYANFEATAGVDMLGDQVSLASRLEQKKQCIQHARNVFETAVNYFRTSVPEQKEERAMLLKEWLNMESSFGNLGDISLVQDNMPKKLKQRREAVSKDGCTGYEECHDYYFPEETTDPNLKILEAAYMWKRQRLDQSNG
;
A
#
# COMPACT_ATOMS: atom_id res chain seq x y z
N MET A 1 -50.03 75.10 18.07
CA MET A 1 -50.86 73.88 18.08
C MET A 1 -50.01 72.69 17.63
N ALA A 2 -49.36 72.00 18.56
CA ALA A 2 -48.85 70.66 18.30
C ALA A 2 -50.00 69.71 18.64
N SER A 3 -50.64 69.15 17.62
CA SER A 3 -51.61 68.08 17.77
C SER A 3 -50.96 66.95 18.56
N GLY A 4 -51.64 66.47 19.60
CA GLY A 4 -51.21 65.31 20.38
C GLY A 4 -51.15 64.10 19.47
N ARG A 5 -50.00 63.87 18.81
CA ARG A 5 -49.74 62.68 18.02
C ARG A 5 -49.81 61.50 18.96
N VAL A 6 -50.87 60.71 18.83
CA VAL A 6 -51.03 59.41 19.48
C VAL A 6 -49.74 58.62 19.21
N LYS A 7 -48.95 58.35 20.25
CA LYS A 7 -47.73 57.55 20.13
C LYS A 7 -48.14 56.11 19.90
N ILE A 8 -47.96 55.62 18.68
CA ILE A 8 -48.18 54.22 18.34
C ILE A 8 -47.11 53.40 19.05
N LYS A 9 -47.48 52.65 20.10
CA LYS A 9 -46.57 51.78 20.87
C LYS A 9 -46.37 50.42 20.18
N ASN A 10 -46.12 50.43 18.89
CA ASN A 10 -45.72 49.23 18.16
C ASN A 10 -44.19 49.09 18.25
N PRO A 11 -43.64 47.86 18.31
CA PRO A 11 -42.19 47.67 18.26
C PRO A 11 -41.63 48.32 16.99
N SER A 12 -40.59 49.16 17.14
CA SER A 12 -39.97 49.84 15.99
C SER A 12 -39.32 48.80 15.08
N PRO A 13 -39.50 48.92 13.75
CA PRO A 13 -38.97 47.95 12.78
C PRO A 13 -37.44 47.93 12.75
N ILE A 14 -36.81 49.00 13.24
CA ILE A 14 -35.36 49.11 13.41
C ILE A 14 -35.11 49.38 14.89
N GLN A 15 -34.33 48.50 15.52
CA GLN A 15 -33.80 48.73 16.87
C GLN A 15 -32.49 49.48 16.72
N ILE A 16 -32.35 50.62 17.40
CA ILE A 16 -31.12 51.42 17.35
C ILE A 16 -29.99 50.57 17.93
N SER A 17 -28.99 50.26 17.10
CA SER A 17 -27.83 49.48 17.52
C SER A 17 -26.70 50.39 18.02
N ALA A 18 -25.81 49.85 18.86
CA ALA A 18 -24.63 50.59 19.31
C ALA A 18 -23.75 51.06 18.14
N GLU A 19 -23.76 50.33 17.02
CA GLU A 19 -23.05 50.71 15.80
C GLU A 19 -23.60 52.00 15.18
N GLN A 20 -24.92 52.18 15.16
CA GLN A 20 -25.55 53.41 14.65
C GLN A 20 -25.17 54.62 15.50
N LEU A 21 -25.13 54.45 16.84
CA LEU A 21 -24.68 55.52 17.74
C LEU A 21 -23.19 55.88 17.53
N ILE A 22 -22.33 54.89 17.28
CA ILE A 22 -20.90 55.13 16.99
C ILE A 22 -20.74 55.83 15.63
N ARG A 23 -21.56 55.47 14.63
CA ARG A 23 -21.56 56.11 13.31
C ARG A 23 -21.98 57.57 13.41
N ASP A 24 -23.09 57.85 14.09
CA ASP A 24 -23.57 59.22 14.30
C ASP A 24 -22.56 60.06 15.12
N ALA A 25 -21.90 59.45 16.11
CA ALA A 25 -20.82 60.11 16.87
C ALA A 25 -19.58 60.42 16.00
N ARG A 26 -19.25 59.57 15.02
CA ARG A 26 -18.16 59.85 14.07
C ARG A 26 -18.53 60.98 13.10
N GLU A 27 -19.77 61.02 12.62
CA GLU A 27 -20.24 62.06 11.70
C GLU A 27 -20.25 63.44 12.39
N THR A 28 -20.62 63.51 13.67
CA THR A 28 -20.65 64.75 14.46
C THR A 28 -19.28 65.26 14.91
N THR A 29 -18.24 64.42 14.98
CA THR A 29 -16.91 64.82 15.51
C THR A 29 -15.96 65.44 14.48
N THR A 30 -16.39 65.63 13.23
CA THR A 30 -15.55 66.21 12.17
C THR A 30 -15.42 67.73 12.32
N LYS A 31 -14.23 68.22 12.72
CA LYS A 31 -13.94 69.67 12.74
C LYS A 31 -13.74 70.19 11.30
N PRO A 32 -14.33 71.34 10.92
CA PRO A 32 -14.12 71.90 9.59
C PRO A 32 -12.66 72.32 9.37
N PRO A 33 -12.10 72.16 8.16
CA PRO A 33 -10.75 72.62 7.85
C PRO A 33 -10.66 74.16 7.93
N PRO A 34 -9.48 74.72 8.27
CA PRO A 34 -9.29 76.17 8.31
C PRO A 34 -9.49 76.80 6.91
N PRO A 35 -9.94 78.07 6.83
CA PRO A 35 -10.14 78.75 5.55
C PRO A 35 -8.81 78.92 4.79
N LYS A 36 -8.83 78.74 3.47
CA LYS A 36 -7.66 78.96 2.60
C LYS A 36 -7.34 80.46 2.53
N GLN A 37 -6.28 80.90 3.21
CA GLN A 37 -5.79 82.29 3.18
C GLN A 37 -4.65 82.42 2.15
N LYS A 38 -4.71 83.43 1.27
CA LYS A 38 -3.59 83.79 0.37
C LYS A 38 -2.68 84.77 1.11
N ILE A 39 -1.38 84.49 1.15
CA ILE A 39 -0.40 85.31 1.86
C ILE A 39 0.25 86.25 0.83
N LEU A 40 0.17 87.57 1.05
CA LEU A 40 0.61 88.57 0.07
C LEU A 40 1.87 89.32 0.52
N TYR A 41 2.02 89.57 1.82
CA TYR A 41 3.10 90.41 2.36
C TYR A 41 4.13 89.62 3.17
N GLN A 42 5.38 90.10 3.19
CA GLN A 42 6.47 89.47 3.94
C GLN A 42 6.19 89.41 5.45
N THR A 43 5.55 90.43 6.01
CA THR A 43 5.12 90.47 7.43
C THR A 43 4.08 89.40 7.76
N GLU A 44 3.21 89.04 6.81
CA GLU A 44 2.24 87.96 6.97
C GLU A 44 2.90 86.58 6.90
N ILE A 45 3.92 86.42 6.03
CA ILE A 45 4.76 85.21 5.98
C ILE A 45 5.48 85.03 7.31
N GLU A 46 6.05 86.09 7.87
CA GLU A 46 6.74 86.06 9.17
C GLU A 46 5.81 85.72 10.33
N ASN A 47 4.60 86.28 10.34
CA ASN A 47 3.57 85.93 11.34
C ASN A 47 3.08 84.49 11.19
N TYR A 48 2.90 84.02 9.95
CA TYR A 48 2.59 82.62 9.67
C TYR A 48 3.71 81.70 10.17
N ARG A 49 4.97 82.04 9.87
CA ARG A 49 6.15 81.31 10.34
C ARG A 49 6.20 81.28 11.86
N LEU A 50 5.98 82.40 12.54
CA LEU A 50 5.98 82.48 14.00
C LEU A 50 4.89 81.60 14.63
N ARG A 51 3.66 81.64 14.10
CA ARG A 51 2.54 80.79 14.57
C ARG A 51 2.84 79.31 14.38
N LYS A 52 3.37 78.92 13.22
CA LYS A 52 3.74 77.54 12.92
C LYS A 52 4.91 77.06 13.78
N ARG A 53 5.94 77.88 13.97
CA ARG A 53 7.07 77.58 14.86
C ARG A 53 6.62 77.37 16.30
N LYS A 54 5.76 78.25 16.84
CA LYS A 54 5.16 78.06 18.18
C LYS A 54 4.33 76.76 18.26
N GLN A 55 3.60 76.43 17.21
CA GLN A 55 2.82 75.19 17.14
C GLN A 55 3.72 73.94 17.15
N PHE A 56 4.86 73.97 16.45
CA PHE A 56 5.79 72.86 16.40
C PHE A 56 6.62 72.74 17.68
N GLU A 57 7.18 73.84 18.20
CA GLU A 57 7.93 73.84 19.47
C GLU A 57 7.03 73.39 20.64
N GLY A 58 5.76 73.78 20.66
CA GLY A 58 4.80 73.33 21.67
C GLY A 58 4.39 71.85 21.56
N LYS A 59 4.56 71.21 20.39
CA LYS A 59 4.29 69.78 20.18
C LYS A 59 5.54 68.91 20.36
N GLY A 60 6.71 69.51 20.58
CA GLY A 60 8.00 68.85 20.61
C GLY A 60 8.68 68.81 19.24
N VAL A 61 10.02 68.82 19.25
CA VAL A 61 10.84 68.80 18.04
C VAL A 61 10.53 67.52 17.24
N SER A 62 10.10 67.70 15.99
CA SER A 62 9.66 66.60 15.12
C SER A 62 10.30 66.70 13.74
N VAL A 63 10.44 65.56 13.06
CA VAL A 63 10.87 65.49 11.66
C VAL A 63 10.00 66.37 10.76
N GLN A 64 8.70 66.46 11.04
CA GLN A 64 7.79 67.33 10.29
C GLN A 64 8.15 68.81 10.41
N TYR A 65 8.71 69.21 11.56
CA TYR A 65 9.15 70.59 11.76
C TYR A 65 10.39 70.89 10.91
N ALA A 66 11.35 69.96 10.88
CA ALA A 66 12.55 70.09 10.05
C ALA A 66 12.21 70.16 8.55
N GLN A 67 11.31 69.28 8.07
CA GLN A 67 10.82 69.30 6.69
C GLN A 67 10.04 70.57 6.35
N TRP A 68 9.33 71.14 7.32
CA TRP A 68 8.61 72.40 7.14
C TRP A 68 9.59 73.59 6.99
N GLU A 69 10.66 73.65 7.78
CA GLU A 69 11.70 74.67 7.61
C GLU A 69 12.50 74.47 6.30
N GLU A 70 12.70 73.21 5.86
CA GLU A 70 13.24 72.90 4.53
C GLU A 70 12.37 73.51 3.42
N ALA A 71 11.04 73.36 3.52
CA ALA A 71 10.11 73.96 2.56
C ALA A 71 10.13 75.50 2.59
N GLN A 72 10.58 76.12 3.70
CA GLN A 72 10.77 77.57 3.81
C GLN A 72 12.15 78.05 3.30
N LYS A 73 13.07 77.13 2.97
CA LYS A 73 14.47 77.38 2.61
C LYS A 73 15.32 78.02 3.71
N ASP A 74 14.89 77.95 4.97
CA ASP A 74 15.66 78.41 6.14
C ASP A 74 16.60 77.28 6.61
N PHE A 75 17.69 77.04 5.88
CA PHE A 75 18.56 75.87 6.10
C PHE A 75 19.26 75.87 7.45
N ASP A 76 19.72 77.01 7.97
CA ASP A 76 20.41 77.09 9.27
C ASP A 76 19.52 76.64 10.43
N ARG A 77 18.23 76.99 10.37
CA ARG A 77 17.24 76.55 11.37
C ARG A 77 16.88 75.08 11.18
N ALA A 78 16.72 74.63 9.94
CA ALA A 78 16.51 73.21 9.68
C ALA A 78 17.66 72.35 10.24
N ARG A 79 18.92 72.78 10.08
CA ARG A 79 20.10 72.11 10.66
C ARG A 79 20.07 72.12 12.19
N SER A 80 19.75 73.24 12.83
CA SER A 80 19.68 73.29 14.29
C SER A 80 18.59 72.38 14.85
N ILE A 81 17.46 72.25 14.15
CA ILE A 81 16.39 71.31 14.48
C ILE A 81 16.87 69.86 14.30
N TRP A 82 17.56 69.55 13.20
CA TRP A 82 18.14 68.23 12.98
C TRP A 82 19.18 67.86 14.04
N GLU A 83 20.07 68.77 14.41
CA GLU A 83 21.04 68.56 15.49
C GLU A 83 20.33 68.36 16.84
N ARG A 84 19.27 69.11 17.15
CA ARG A 84 18.44 68.87 18.36
C ARG A 84 17.76 67.51 18.33
N LEU A 85 17.25 67.07 17.17
CA LEU A 85 16.64 65.74 16.99
C LEU A 85 17.65 64.62 17.21
N VAL A 86 18.85 64.78 16.66
CA VAL A 86 19.96 63.83 16.80
C VAL A 86 20.46 63.81 18.24
N GLN A 87 20.63 64.94 18.91
CA GLN A 87 21.01 64.99 20.33
C GLN A 87 19.98 64.27 21.21
N GLY A 88 18.68 64.47 20.93
CA GLY A 88 17.60 63.82 21.68
C GLY A 88 17.55 62.31 21.48
N ASN A 89 17.81 61.81 20.27
CA ASN A 89 17.69 60.38 19.92
C ASN A 89 18.77 59.91 18.95
N TYR A 90 20.04 60.02 19.33
CA TYR A 90 21.17 59.74 18.45
C TYR A 90 21.24 58.29 17.96
N LYS A 91 20.60 57.35 18.67
CA LYS A 91 20.56 55.92 18.29
C LYS A 91 19.65 55.61 17.12
N ASN A 92 18.73 56.50 16.74
CA ASN A 92 17.76 56.21 15.69
C ASN A 92 18.39 56.40 14.29
N PRO A 93 18.58 55.33 13.49
CA PRO A 93 19.22 55.43 12.18
C PRO A 93 18.41 56.28 11.19
N THR A 94 17.08 56.26 11.32
CA THR A 94 16.19 56.97 10.40
C THR A 94 16.33 58.48 10.49
N LEU A 95 16.76 59.00 11.64
CA LEU A 95 17.01 60.44 11.82
C LEU A 95 18.27 60.85 11.07
N TRP A 96 19.34 60.07 11.17
CA TRP A 96 20.58 60.30 10.41
C TRP A 96 20.34 60.21 8.91
N LEU A 97 19.57 59.22 8.45
CA LEU A 97 19.21 59.09 7.04
C LEU A 97 18.40 60.29 6.54
N LYS A 98 17.37 60.73 7.28
CA LYS A 98 16.59 61.90 6.87
C LYS A 98 17.38 63.20 6.93
N TYR A 99 18.29 63.33 7.90
CA TYR A 99 19.15 64.51 8.01
C TYR A 99 20.13 64.58 6.83
N THR A 100 20.76 63.45 6.49
CA THR A 100 21.64 63.37 5.33
C THR A 100 20.88 63.55 4.02
N GLU A 101 19.67 63.00 3.87
CA GLU A 101 18.79 63.27 2.73
C GLU A 101 18.45 64.76 2.58
N PHE A 102 18.23 65.45 3.69
CA PHE A 102 18.02 66.90 3.70
C PHE A 102 19.24 67.66 3.15
N GLU A 103 20.46 67.34 3.61
CA GLU A 103 21.68 67.98 3.08
C GLU A 103 21.94 67.60 1.61
N MET A 104 21.66 66.35 1.22
CA MET A 104 21.79 65.87 -0.16
C MET A 104 20.83 66.58 -1.13
N LYS A 105 19.55 66.70 -0.77
CA LYS A 105 18.54 67.41 -1.59
C LYS A 105 18.91 68.86 -1.85
N ASN A 106 19.52 69.50 -0.87
CA ASN A 106 19.92 70.90 -0.95
C ASN A 106 21.33 71.12 -1.51
N LYS A 107 21.99 70.06 -1.99
CA LYS A 107 23.33 70.08 -2.61
C LYS A 107 24.47 70.50 -1.67
N PHE A 108 24.29 70.41 -0.35
CA PHE A 108 25.34 70.68 0.64
C PHE A 108 26.20 69.43 0.87
N ILE A 109 27.04 69.10 -0.13
CA ILE A 109 27.80 67.84 -0.17
C ILE A 109 28.78 67.71 1.01
N MET A 110 29.52 68.77 1.33
CA MET A 110 30.51 68.72 2.43
C MET A 110 29.85 68.52 3.80
N ASN A 111 28.71 69.17 4.03
CA ASN A 111 27.94 68.96 5.24
C ASN A 111 27.39 67.54 5.31
N ALA A 112 26.86 67.02 4.19
CA ALA A 112 26.41 65.64 4.11
C ALA A 112 27.54 64.65 4.44
N LYS A 113 28.76 64.83 3.88
CA LYS A 113 29.93 64.01 4.22
C LYS A 113 30.24 64.07 5.72
N ASN A 114 30.26 65.25 6.32
CA ASN A 114 30.52 65.41 7.76
C ASN A 114 29.47 64.74 8.63
N VAL A 115 28.19 64.84 8.25
CA VAL A 115 27.09 64.17 8.95
C VAL A 115 27.21 62.66 8.84
N PHE A 116 27.55 62.11 7.67
CA PHE A 116 27.77 60.67 7.52
C PHE A 116 29.00 60.18 8.29
N HIS A 117 30.12 60.91 8.27
CA HIS A 117 31.28 60.56 9.10
C HIS A 117 30.94 60.53 10.59
N ARG A 118 30.20 61.53 11.08
CA ARG A 118 29.69 61.54 12.47
C ARG A 118 28.74 60.39 12.75
N ALA A 119 27.81 60.11 11.84
CA ALA A 119 26.84 59.03 11.98
C ALA A 119 27.52 57.66 12.09
N ILE A 120 28.54 57.43 11.24
CA ILE A 120 29.34 56.21 11.24
C ILE A 120 30.18 56.08 12.51
N ALA A 121 30.84 57.16 12.94
CA ALA A 121 31.64 57.15 14.16
C ALA A 121 30.80 56.85 15.42
N LEU A 122 29.57 57.35 15.46
CA LEU A 122 28.65 57.14 16.59
C LEU A 122 27.90 55.81 16.52
N LEU A 123 27.57 55.32 15.32
CA LEU A 123 26.82 54.09 15.11
C LEU A 123 27.52 53.15 14.12
N PRO A 124 28.67 52.55 14.49
CA PRO A 124 29.42 51.72 13.55
C PRO A 124 28.72 50.41 13.16
N HIS A 125 27.81 49.91 14.00
CA HIS A 125 27.11 48.64 13.81
C HIS A 125 26.03 48.64 12.72
N LEU A 126 25.67 49.80 12.17
CA LEU A 126 24.54 49.91 11.26
C LEU A 126 25.01 49.98 9.80
N ASP A 127 25.00 48.83 9.13
CA ASP A 127 25.40 48.69 7.72
C ASP A 127 24.66 49.68 6.78
N GLN A 128 23.41 50.02 7.08
CA GLN A 128 22.60 50.94 6.26
C GLN A 128 23.25 52.32 6.09
N LEU A 129 23.91 52.85 7.13
CA LEU A 129 24.55 54.16 7.08
C LEU A 129 25.79 54.13 6.19
N TRP A 130 26.59 53.07 6.30
CA TRP A 130 27.75 52.82 5.44
C TRP A 130 27.34 52.74 3.96
N PHE A 131 26.33 51.93 3.64
CA PHE A 131 25.83 51.80 2.27
C PHE A 131 25.37 53.13 1.68
N LYS A 132 24.64 53.95 2.44
CA LYS A 132 24.17 55.24 1.95
C LYS A 132 25.28 56.25 1.78
N TYR A 133 26.29 56.21 2.65
CA TYR A 133 27.46 57.06 2.49
C TYR A 133 28.26 56.67 1.22
N ILE A 134 28.48 55.38 1.01
CA ILE A 134 29.16 54.87 -0.18
C ILE A 134 28.36 55.15 -1.45
N GLN A 135 27.04 54.92 -1.43
CA GLN A 135 26.16 55.25 -2.55
C GLN A 135 26.25 56.74 -2.91
N MET A 136 26.31 57.63 -1.91
CA MET A 136 26.48 59.06 -2.17
C MET A 136 27.83 59.36 -2.82
N LEU A 137 28.93 58.76 -2.34
CA LEU A 137 30.26 58.95 -2.92
C LEU A 137 30.34 58.40 -4.35
N GLU A 138 29.73 57.25 -4.64
CA GLU A 138 29.59 56.69 -5.99
C GLU A 138 28.82 57.63 -6.91
N MET A 139 27.71 58.21 -6.45
CA MET A 139 26.92 59.18 -7.24
C MET A 139 27.69 60.47 -7.53
N LEU A 140 28.65 60.84 -6.67
CA LEU A 140 29.55 61.97 -6.88
C LEU A 140 30.74 61.62 -7.78
N GLY A 141 30.93 60.35 -8.12
CA GLY A 141 32.06 59.85 -8.90
C GLY A 141 33.37 59.76 -8.13
N ASN A 142 33.36 59.95 -6.80
CA ASN A 142 34.60 59.92 -6.01
C ASN A 142 34.89 58.50 -5.51
N VAL A 143 35.49 57.71 -6.40
CA VAL A 143 35.75 56.27 -6.16
C VAL A 143 36.79 56.05 -5.06
N ASP A 144 37.81 56.92 -4.95
CA ASP A 144 38.87 56.77 -3.96
C ASP A 144 38.39 57.04 -2.53
N ASP A 145 37.53 58.05 -2.32
CA ASP A 145 36.86 58.26 -1.05
C ASP A 145 35.98 57.05 -0.70
N ALA A 146 35.24 56.52 -1.67
CA ALA A 146 34.38 55.34 -1.44
C ALA A 146 35.20 54.13 -0.99
N ARG A 147 36.41 53.92 -1.56
CA ARG A 147 37.35 52.87 -1.12
C ARG A 147 37.84 53.09 0.29
N GLN A 148 38.25 54.31 0.65
CA GLN A 148 38.68 54.62 2.02
C GLN A 148 37.57 54.34 3.03
N VAL A 149 36.31 54.61 2.66
CA VAL A 149 35.16 54.29 3.50
C VAL A 149 34.98 52.78 3.64
N TYR A 150 35.16 52.00 2.58
CA TYR A 150 35.16 50.54 2.67
C TYR A 150 36.31 50.02 3.54
N GLU A 151 37.54 50.50 3.35
CA GLU A 151 38.70 50.13 4.18
C GLU A 151 38.47 50.45 5.66
N HIS A 152 37.94 51.64 5.95
CA HIS A 152 37.56 52.03 7.30
C HIS A 152 36.46 51.13 7.87
N TRP A 153 35.49 50.76 7.04
CA TRP A 153 34.44 49.83 7.42
C TRP A 153 34.98 48.45 7.76
N MET A 154 35.96 47.94 7.00
CA MET A 154 36.62 46.66 7.26
C MET A 154 37.36 46.64 8.59
N ILE A 155 38.09 47.72 8.90
CA ILE A 155 38.84 47.84 10.15
C ILE A 155 37.88 47.75 11.35
N ILE A 156 36.70 48.36 11.23
CA ILE A 156 35.74 48.40 12.35
C ILE A 156 34.92 47.10 12.45
N ARG A 157 34.38 46.61 11.32
CA ARG A 157 33.54 45.40 11.26
C ARG A 157 33.64 44.77 9.88
N PRO A 158 34.49 43.75 9.71
CA PRO A 158 34.37 42.85 8.58
C PRO A 158 33.14 41.99 8.85
N HIS A 159 31.98 42.31 8.28
CA HIS A 159 30.81 41.42 8.23
C HIS A 159 30.77 40.77 6.84
N GLN A 160 30.24 39.56 6.70
CA GLN A 160 30.20 38.89 5.39
C GLN A 160 29.49 39.76 4.33
N HIS A 161 28.43 40.47 4.72
CA HIS A 161 27.70 41.35 3.80
C HIS A 161 28.50 42.59 3.38
N SER A 162 29.33 43.15 4.27
CA SER A 162 30.16 44.32 3.96
C SER A 162 31.28 43.95 3.00
N LEU A 163 31.94 42.82 3.25
CA LEU A 163 32.96 42.24 2.36
C LEU A 163 32.40 41.94 0.96
N LEU A 164 31.22 41.32 0.88
CA LEU A 164 30.59 41.03 -0.41
C LEU A 164 30.14 42.29 -1.16
N ALA A 165 29.71 43.32 -0.44
CA ALA A 165 29.41 44.61 -1.07
C ALA A 165 30.67 45.26 -1.63
N TYR A 166 31.78 45.21 -0.89
CA TYR A 166 33.05 45.76 -1.35
C TYR A 166 33.59 45.04 -2.59
N ILE A 167 33.48 43.70 -2.60
CA ILE A 167 33.82 42.89 -3.78
C ILE A 167 32.95 43.30 -4.98
N LYS A 168 31.62 43.43 -4.80
CA LYS A 168 30.72 43.88 -5.87
C LYS A 168 31.06 45.30 -6.35
N PHE A 169 31.57 46.15 -5.46
CA PHE A 169 32.06 47.47 -5.83
C PHE A 169 33.31 47.39 -6.71
N GLU A 170 34.36 46.69 -6.29
CA GLU A 170 35.59 46.56 -7.10
C GLU A 170 35.34 45.83 -8.43
N LEU A 171 34.42 44.85 -8.46
CA LEU A 171 33.97 44.20 -9.68
C LEU A 171 33.28 45.15 -10.67
N ARG A 172 32.53 46.16 -10.19
CA ARG A 172 31.90 47.17 -11.05
C ARG A 172 32.94 48.06 -11.75
N TYR A 173 34.08 48.29 -11.10
CA TYR A 173 35.20 49.06 -11.65
C TYR A 173 36.28 48.18 -12.32
N ASN A 174 36.03 46.87 -12.46
CA ASN A 174 36.92 45.90 -13.10
C ASN A 174 38.30 45.74 -12.43
N GLU A 175 38.40 46.02 -11.13
CA GLU A 175 39.64 45.88 -10.35
C GLU A 175 39.77 44.45 -9.78
N ILE A 176 40.08 43.50 -10.68
CA ILE A 176 40.07 42.05 -10.38
C ILE A 176 41.10 41.67 -9.30
N LYS A 177 42.29 42.28 -9.31
CA LYS A 177 43.37 41.96 -8.36
C LYS A 177 43.02 42.34 -6.93
N ARG A 178 42.36 43.49 -6.75
CA ARG A 178 41.88 43.94 -5.43
C ARG A 178 40.72 43.10 -4.96
N ALA A 179 39.77 42.79 -5.85
CA ALA A 179 38.70 41.85 -5.56
C ALA A 179 39.24 40.50 -5.04
N GLU A 180 40.32 39.98 -5.65
CA GLU A 180 40.97 38.75 -5.21
C GLU A 180 41.58 38.86 -3.79
N GLN A 181 42.23 39.99 -3.46
CA GLN A 181 42.75 40.24 -2.12
C GLN A 181 41.62 40.25 -1.09
N ILE A 182 40.52 40.93 -1.39
CA ILE A 182 39.36 41.01 -0.50
C ILE A 182 38.69 39.64 -0.35
N TYR A 183 38.65 38.82 -1.41
CA TYR A 183 38.17 37.44 -1.29
C TYR A 183 39.07 36.58 -0.40
N LYS A 184 40.40 36.75 -0.49
CA LYS A 184 41.34 36.05 0.42
C LYS A 184 41.11 36.48 1.87
N GLU A 185 40.91 37.76 2.12
CA GLU A 185 40.55 38.28 3.44
C GLU A 185 39.20 37.74 3.93
N LEU A 186 38.19 37.72 3.05
CA LEU A 186 36.86 37.19 3.36
C LEU A 186 36.95 35.73 3.81
N VAL A 187 37.72 34.93 3.09
CA VAL A 187 37.93 33.51 3.38
C VAL A 187 38.73 33.30 4.67
N GLN A 188 39.73 34.13 4.95
CA GLN A 188 40.50 34.07 6.20
C GLN A 188 39.65 34.43 7.43
N LEU A 189 38.79 35.45 7.30
CA LEU A 189 37.94 35.94 8.38
C LEU A 189 36.71 35.06 8.59
N TYR A 190 36.16 34.50 7.50
CA TYR A 190 34.97 33.65 7.52
C TYR A 190 35.21 32.36 6.75
N PRO A 191 35.81 31.33 7.39
CA PRO A 191 36.03 30.00 6.82
C PRO A 191 34.74 29.17 6.61
N GLN A 192 33.65 29.79 6.21
CA GLN A 192 32.38 29.12 5.90
C GLN A 192 32.39 28.60 4.47
N ALA A 193 31.74 27.46 4.23
CA ALA A 193 31.63 26.88 2.88
C ALA A 193 31.03 27.87 1.85
N GLY A 194 30.07 28.71 2.26
CA GLY A 194 29.47 29.71 1.37
C GLY A 194 30.46 30.77 0.86
N SER A 195 31.40 31.19 1.70
CA SER A 195 32.48 32.12 1.36
C SER A 195 33.42 31.53 0.31
N TRP A 196 33.83 30.28 0.50
CA TRP A 196 34.66 29.55 -0.44
C TRP A 196 33.96 29.34 -1.78
N ILE A 197 32.69 28.97 -1.80
CA ILE A 197 31.90 28.81 -3.03
C ILE A 197 31.82 30.13 -3.82
N GLN A 198 31.66 31.27 -3.14
CA GLN A 198 31.63 32.57 -3.80
C GLN A 198 33.01 32.92 -4.39
N TYR A 199 34.09 32.64 -3.67
CA TYR A 199 35.44 32.86 -4.17
C TYR A 199 35.76 31.94 -5.36
N THR A 200 35.40 30.67 -5.31
CA THR A 200 35.61 29.74 -6.42
C THR A 200 34.79 30.12 -7.64
N ARG A 201 33.53 30.55 -7.47
CA ARG A 201 32.71 31.09 -8.58
C ARG A 201 33.33 32.34 -9.21
N PHE A 202 33.98 33.20 -8.43
CA PHE A 202 34.75 34.33 -8.96
C PHE A 202 35.95 33.83 -9.77
N LEU A 203 36.74 32.89 -9.24
CA LEU A 203 37.89 32.34 -9.95
C LEU A 203 37.52 31.58 -11.23
N LYS A 204 36.39 30.85 -11.24
CA LYS A 204 35.83 30.21 -12.44
C LYS A 204 35.55 31.24 -13.54
N LYS A 205 34.99 32.41 -13.19
CA LYS A 205 34.67 33.48 -14.16
C LYS A 205 35.91 34.17 -14.74
N TYR A 206 36.97 34.35 -13.95
CA TYR A 206 38.17 35.08 -14.37
C TYR A 206 39.34 34.16 -14.77
N GLY A 207 39.11 32.85 -14.86
CA GLY A 207 39.89 31.96 -15.72
C GLY A 207 41.23 31.47 -15.19
N ASN A 208 41.46 31.48 -13.87
CA ASN A 208 42.69 30.91 -13.32
C ASN A 208 42.40 29.54 -12.67
N VAL A 209 42.38 28.49 -13.52
CA VAL A 209 42.06 27.09 -13.14
C VAL A 209 42.96 26.61 -12.00
N ASP A 210 44.25 26.94 -12.05
CA ASP A 210 45.21 26.51 -11.01
C ASP A 210 44.96 27.22 -9.68
N MET A 211 44.60 28.51 -9.71
CA MET A 211 44.21 29.21 -8.49
C MET A 211 42.88 28.69 -7.95
N ALA A 212 41.90 28.41 -8.82
CA ALA A 212 40.62 27.82 -8.41
C ALA A 212 40.83 26.48 -7.69
N ARG A 213 41.69 25.61 -8.25
CA ARG A 213 42.03 24.32 -7.63
C ARG A 213 42.71 24.48 -6.27
N LYS A 214 43.72 25.36 -6.16
CA LYS A 214 44.36 25.67 -4.88
C LYS A 214 43.36 26.20 -3.85
N CYS A 215 42.36 26.96 -4.29
CA CYS A 215 41.32 27.46 -3.40
C CYS A 215 40.39 26.34 -2.93
N PHE A 216 40.04 25.38 -3.78
CA PHE A 216 39.31 24.19 -3.35
C PHE A 216 40.12 23.33 -2.38
N GLU A 217 41.41 23.11 -2.65
CA GLU A 217 42.31 22.37 -1.74
C GLU A 217 42.43 23.09 -0.39
N CYS A 218 42.64 24.41 -0.39
CA CYS A 218 42.64 25.22 0.83
C CYS A 218 41.29 25.21 1.56
N ALA A 219 40.18 25.13 0.82
CA ALA A 219 38.84 25.03 1.40
C ALA A 219 38.67 23.69 2.13
N LEU A 220 39.15 22.59 1.53
CA LEU A 220 39.11 21.26 2.16
C LEU A 220 39.97 21.18 3.43
N GLU A 221 41.12 21.86 3.46
CA GLU A 221 41.99 21.91 4.65
C GLU A 221 41.41 22.76 5.79
N ARG A 222 40.65 23.82 5.48
CA ARG A 222 40.21 24.82 6.46
C ARG A 222 38.75 24.72 6.89
N VAL A 223 37.89 24.08 6.10
CA VAL A 223 36.48 23.94 6.45
C VAL A 223 36.33 22.87 7.54
N CYS A 224 35.85 23.29 8.71
CA CYS A 224 35.55 22.39 9.82
C CYS A 224 34.34 21.48 9.48
N THR A 225 34.34 20.29 10.08
CA THR A 225 33.47 19.13 9.82
C THR A 225 31.96 19.35 9.96
N ASP A 226 31.53 20.46 10.56
CA ASP A 226 30.16 20.63 11.05
C ASP A 226 29.28 21.52 10.17
N ASP A 227 29.85 22.11 9.11
CA ASP A 227 29.12 23.01 8.22
C ASP A 227 28.28 22.25 7.19
N LYS A 228 26.94 22.46 7.21
CA LYS A 228 26.00 21.92 6.20
C LYS A 228 26.35 22.30 4.75
N GLY A 229 27.21 23.30 4.55
CA GLY A 229 27.66 23.72 3.23
C GLY A 229 28.82 22.88 2.67
N VAL A 230 29.41 21.97 3.44
CA VAL A 230 30.47 21.05 2.98
C VAL A 230 29.98 20.20 1.80
N GLU A 231 28.72 19.74 1.83
CA GLU A 231 28.11 18.99 0.72
C GLU A 231 28.15 19.79 -0.59
N ILE A 232 27.74 21.06 -0.53
CA ILE A 232 27.68 21.96 -1.69
C ILE A 232 29.10 22.25 -2.21
N LEU A 233 30.08 22.39 -1.31
CA LEU A 233 31.48 22.59 -1.70
C LEU A 233 32.03 21.40 -2.49
N PHE A 234 31.76 20.17 -2.05
CA PHE A 234 32.20 18.97 -2.79
C PHE A 234 31.52 18.84 -4.15
N ILE A 235 30.24 19.18 -4.26
CA ILE A 235 29.52 19.20 -5.54
C ILE A 235 30.15 20.23 -6.48
N GLU A 236 30.39 21.46 -6.02
CA GLU A 236 31.00 22.52 -6.83
C GLU A 236 32.45 22.20 -7.23
N PHE A 237 33.19 21.48 -6.37
CA PHE A 237 34.54 21.02 -6.70
C PHE A 237 34.52 19.89 -7.75
N ALA A 238 33.60 18.95 -7.63
CA ALA A 238 33.46 17.88 -8.62
C ALA A 238 32.95 18.41 -9.98
N GLU A 239 31.98 19.34 -9.97
CA GLU A 239 31.52 20.03 -11.19
C GLU A 239 32.67 20.87 -11.81
N PHE A 240 33.56 21.47 -11.01
CA PHE A 240 34.75 22.16 -11.51
C PHE A 240 35.78 21.23 -12.17
N GLU A 241 36.05 20.06 -11.58
CA GLU A 241 36.96 19.08 -12.18
C GLU A 241 36.33 18.44 -13.43
N GLU A 242 35.00 18.31 -13.49
CA GLU A 242 34.25 17.93 -14.71
C GLU A 242 34.42 18.99 -15.82
N GLU A 243 34.25 20.28 -15.50
CA GLU A 243 34.52 21.39 -16.43
C GLU A 243 35.98 21.40 -16.90
N SER A 244 36.91 21.02 -16.02
CA SER A 244 38.35 20.91 -16.29
C SER A 244 38.73 19.64 -17.06
N LYS A 245 37.76 18.76 -17.36
CA LYS A 245 37.91 17.46 -18.05
C LYS A 245 38.70 16.38 -17.29
N GLU A 246 38.90 16.54 -15.99
CA GLU A 246 39.61 15.58 -15.12
C GLU A 246 38.61 14.62 -14.44
N ILE A 247 38.06 13.69 -15.22
CA ILE A 247 36.97 12.79 -14.80
C ILE A 247 37.40 11.88 -13.64
N GLU A 248 38.64 11.36 -13.66
CA GLU A 248 39.15 10.49 -12.60
C GLU A 248 39.31 11.23 -11.27
N ARG A 249 39.73 12.50 -11.34
CA ARG A 249 39.85 13.36 -10.15
C ARG A 249 38.47 13.69 -9.59
N ALA A 250 37.50 14.02 -10.45
CA ALA A 250 36.10 14.21 -10.04
C ALA A 250 35.53 12.96 -9.35
N ARG A 251 35.80 11.75 -9.86
CA ARG A 251 35.46 10.48 -9.18
C ARG A 251 36.13 10.35 -7.82
N GLY A 252 37.42 10.69 -7.73
CA GLY A 252 38.17 10.69 -6.48
C GLY A 252 37.54 11.61 -5.44
N VAL A 253 37.15 12.81 -5.85
CA VAL A 253 36.46 13.80 -4.99
C VAL A 253 35.13 13.27 -4.48
N TYR A 254 34.29 12.68 -5.34
CA TYR A 254 33.02 12.09 -4.90
C TYR A 254 33.23 10.92 -3.92
N LYS A 255 34.18 10.02 -4.20
CA LYS A 255 34.50 8.91 -3.28
C LYS A 255 35.01 9.41 -1.93
N PHE A 256 35.85 10.44 -1.95
CA PHE A 256 36.33 11.10 -0.74
C PHE A 256 35.15 11.73 0.02
N ALA A 257 34.30 12.51 -0.65
CA ALA A 257 33.15 13.14 -0.02
C ALA A 257 32.20 12.13 0.65
N LEU A 258 31.98 10.96 0.05
CA LEU A 258 31.14 9.89 0.63
C LEU A 258 31.77 9.19 1.84
N ASN A 259 33.09 9.16 1.94
CA ASN A 259 33.79 8.63 3.12
C ASN A 259 33.80 9.63 4.28
N TYR A 260 33.82 10.93 3.98
CA TYR A 260 33.93 11.99 4.99
C TYR A 260 32.56 12.42 5.53
N ILE A 261 31.50 12.39 4.73
CA ILE A 261 30.17 12.85 5.15
C ILE A 261 29.32 11.66 5.61
N PRO A 262 28.71 11.72 6.81
CA PRO A 262 27.73 10.72 7.24
C PRO A 262 26.58 10.63 6.23
N ARG A 263 26.29 9.41 5.77
CA ARG A 263 25.36 9.11 4.65
C ARG A 263 23.96 9.73 4.77
N ALA A 264 23.50 10.03 5.98
CA ALA A 264 22.21 10.67 6.23
C ALA A 264 22.12 12.13 5.72
N GLN A 265 23.27 12.81 5.55
CA GLN A 265 23.33 14.18 5.02
C GLN A 265 23.78 14.22 3.55
N ALA A 266 24.10 13.06 2.95
CA ALA A 266 24.71 12.95 1.63
C ALA A 266 23.72 12.56 0.52
N GLU A 267 22.41 12.72 0.72
CA GLU A 267 21.42 12.36 -0.31
C GLU A 267 21.59 13.17 -1.60
N ASN A 268 21.91 14.47 -1.51
CA ASN A 268 22.08 15.30 -2.70
C ASN A 268 23.41 14.99 -3.40
N LEU A 269 24.46 14.77 -2.62
CA LEU A 269 25.77 14.32 -3.12
C LEU A 269 25.66 12.98 -3.86
N CYS A 270 24.94 12.00 -3.31
CA CYS A 270 24.71 10.70 -3.96
C CYS A 270 23.96 10.85 -5.29
N LYS A 271 22.88 11.65 -5.32
CA LYS A 271 22.14 11.92 -6.56
C LYS A 271 23.05 12.54 -7.63
N LYS A 272 23.85 13.53 -7.25
CA LYS A 272 24.82 14.18 -8.14
C LYS A 272 25.94 13.24 -8.60
N PHE A 273 26.42 12.36 -7.73
CA PHE A 273 27.38 11.32 -8.10
C PHE A 273 26.80 10.32 -9.10
N VAL A 274 25.53 9.91 -8.93
CA VAL A 274 24.85 9.04 -9.89
C VAL A 274 24.60 9.75 -11.22
N GLU A 275 24.23 11.03 -11.21
CA GLU A 275 24.15 11.85 -12.44
C GLU A 275 25.51 11.92 -13.15
N PHE A 276 26.59 12.10 -12.39
CA PHE A 276 27.95 12.11 -12.91
C PHE A 276 28.35 10.76 -13.53
N GLU A 277 28.13 9.65 -12.82
CA GLU A 277 28.41 8.32 -13.36
C GLU A 277 27.48 7.97 -14.54
N LYS A 278 26.25 8.48 -14.61
CA LYS A 278 25.40 8.32 -15.80
C LYS A 278 25.97 9.01 -17.03
N ARG A 279 26.66 10.14 -16.86
CA ARG A 279 27.25 10.92 -17.96
C ARG A 279 28.61 10.35 -18.40
N HIS A 280 29.42 9.91 -17.45
CA HIS A 280 30.84 9.58 -17.68
C HIS A 280 31.23 8.13 -17.30
N GLY A 281 30.29 7.33 -16.82
CA GLY A 281 30.49 5.98 -16.30
C GLY A 281 30.49 4.87 -17.35
N ASN A 282 31.28 3.84 -17.06
CA ASN A 282 31.14 2.52 -17.67
C ASN A 282 29.90 1.84 -17.09
N LYS A 283 29.20 1.02 -17.88
CA LYS A 283 27.94 0.37 -17.49
C LYS A 283 28.01 -0.35 -16.12
N GLU A 284 29.11 -1.06 -15.85
CA GLU A 284 29.33 -1.78 -14.59
C GLU A 284 29.47 -0.85 -13.37
N VAL A 285 30.16 0.29 -13.54
CA VAL A 285 30.36 1.28 -12.47
C VAL A 285 29.05 2.01 -12.16
N ILE A 286 28.23 2.25 -13.19
CA ILE A 286 26.88 2.81 -13.05
C ILE A 286 26.00 1.84 -12.27
N GLU A 287 26.02 0.55 -12.63
CA GLU A 287 25.25 -0.48 -11.94
C GLU A 287 25.68 -0.59 -10.46
N ASP A 288 26.98 -0.61 -10.16
CA ASP A 288 27.50 -0.65 -8.78
C ASP A 288 27.11 0.59 -7.96
N SER A 289 27.14 1.79 -8.55
CA SER A 289 26.75 3.04 -7.89
C SER A 289 25.25 3.08 -7.58
N ILE A 290 24.41 2.68 -8.54
CA ILE A 290 22.95 2.62 -8.37
C ILE A 290 22.57 1.56 -7.32
N VAL A 291 23.22 0.41 -7.34
CA VAL A 291 23.06 -0.64 -6.31
C VAL A 291 23.42 -0.09 -4.92
N GLY A 292 24.51 0.70 -4.83
CA GLY A 292 24.92 1.35 -3.58
C GLY A 292 23.88 2.35 -3.04
N GLU A 293 23.29 3.17 -3.91
CA GLU A 293 22.23 4.12 -3.53
C GLU A 293 20.98 3.38 -3.07
N LYS A 294 20.50 2.40 -3.85
CA LYS A 294 19.33 1.59 -3.52
C LYS A 294 19.53 0.82 -2.21
N ARG A 295 20.72 0.24 -1.97
CA ARG A 295 21.07 -0.39 -0.69
C ARG A 295 20.90 0.59 0.47
N SER A 296 21.36 1.82 0.31
CA SER A 296 21.24 2.85 1.35
C SER A 296 19.79 3.27 1.59
N GLN A 297 19.01 3.41 0.52
CA GLN A 297 17.57 3.70 0.61
C GLN A 297 16.84 2.59 1.37
N TYR A 298 17.05 1.32 1.00
CA TYR A 298 16.47 0.19 1.71
C TYR A 298 16.93 0.10 3.17
N GLU A 299 18.19 0.40 3.48
CA GLU A 299 18.66 0.48 4.88
C GLU A 299 17.93 1.56 5.70
N ILE A 300 17.65 2.72 5.10
CA ILE A 300 16.88 3.79 5.75
C ILE A 300 15.43 3.36 5.94
N GLU A 301 14.83 2.75 4.92
CA GLU A 301 13.45 2.26 4.97
C GLU A 301 13.26 1.16 6.03
N VAL A 302 14.19 0.21 6.09
CA VAL A 302 14.24 -0.84 7.11
C VAL A 302 14.39 -0.26 8.52
N ARG A 303 15.21 0.79 8.70
CA ARG A 303 15.35 1.47 10.00
C ARG A 303 14.07 2.19 10.41
N LYS A 304 13.35 2.79 9.45
CA LYS A 304 12.08 3.48 9.69
C LYS A 304 10.97 2.48 10.01
N ASN A 305 10.85 1.41 9.22
CA ASN A 305 9.80 0.41 9.33
C ASN A 305 10.37 -1.01 9.31
N PRO A 306 10.86 -1.54 10.45
CA PRO A 306 11.41 -2.89 10.50
C PRO A 306 10.43 -4.02 10.15
N LEU A 307 9.13 -3.76 10.28
CA LEU A 307 8.05 -4.73 10.09
C LEU A 307 7.52 -4.80 8.64
N ASP A 308 7.98 -3.93 7.73
CA ASP A 308 7.58 -4.04 6.33
C ASP A 308 8.41 -5.07 5.58
N TYR A 309 7.90 -6.30 5.54
CA TYR A 309 8.55 -7.42 4.86
C TYR A 309 8.73 -7.21 3.34
N ASN A 310 7.97 -6.31 2.70
CA ASN A 310 8.17 -6.02 1.28
C ASN A 310 9.52 -5.34 1.02
N THR A 311 9.86 -4.33 1.81
CA THR A 311 11.17 -3.67 1.72
C THR A 311 12.32 -4.65 1.96
N TRP A 312 12.13 -5.61 2.88
CA TRP A 312 13.09 -6.71 3.07
C TRP A 312 13.20 -7.61 1.84
N PHE A 313 12.08 -7.99 1.19
CA PHE A 313 12.14 -8.80 -0.03
C PHE A 313 12.86 -8.09 -1.17
N ASP A 314 12.57 -6.81 -1.37
CA ASP A 314 13.20 -5.99 -2.41
C ASP A 314 14.69 -5.80 -2.12
N TYR A 315 15.06 -5.60 -0.85
CA TYR A 315 16.44 -5.48 -0.42
C TYR A 315 17.22 -6.78 -0.65
N ILE A 316 16.64 -7.92 -0.28
CA ILE A 316 17.24 -9.24 -0.52
C ILE A 316 17.41 -9.51 -2.01
N LEU A 317 16.40 -9.19 -2.83
CA LEU A 317 16.47 -9.38 -4.28
C LEU A 317 17.59 -8.55 -4.91
N LEU A 318 17.77 -7.30 -4.43
CA LEU A 318 18.87 -6.46 -4.87
C LEU A 318 20.22 -7.10 -4.53
N GLU A 319 20.38 -7.66 -3.33
CA GLU A 319 21.64 -8.29 -2.92
C GLU A 319 21.90 -9.63 -3.63
N GLU A 320 20.86 -10.43 -3.89
CA GLU A 320 20.94 -11.65 -4.71
C GLU A 320 21.53 -11.34 -6.09
N ASN A 321 21.13 -10.23 -6.70
CA ASN A 321 21.68 -9.78 -7.98
C ASN A 321 23.15 -9.33 -7.90
N THR A 322 23.64 -8.88 -6.74
CA THR A 322 25.05 -8.49 -6.55
C THR A 322 25.98 -9.65 -6.17
N GLY A 323 25.43 -10.78 -5.72
CA GLY A 323 26.16 -12.01 -5.44
C GLY A 323 27.05 -12.02 -4.18
N LYS A 324 26.95 -11.04 -3.26
CA LYS A 324 27.75 -11.04 -2.01
C LYS A 324 27.13 -11.93 -0.93
N ARG A 325 27.48 -13.22 -0.96
CA ARG A 325 26.95 -14.28 -0.06
C ARG A 325 26.87 -13.89 1.43
N VAL A 326 27.97 -13.39 2.00
CA VAL A 326 28.04 -13.04 3.45
C VAL A 326 27.06 -11.93 3.83
N LYS A 327 26.85 -10.96 2.95
CA LYS A 327 25.90 -9.86 3.22
C LYS A 327 24.47 -10.34 3.12
N ILE A 328 24.18 -11.21 2.15
CA ILE A 328 22.86 -11.80 1.98
C ILE A 328 22.47 -12.57 3.26
N THR A 329 23.37 -13.41 3.79
CA THR A 329 23.13 -14.15 5.04
C THR A 329 22.87 -13.21 6.23
N GLU A 330 23.68 -12.16 6.38
CA GLU A 330 23.50 -11.17 7.44
C GLU A 330 22.16 -10.44 7.34
N ILE A 331 21.73 -10.10 6.13
CA ILE A 331 20.45 -9.43 5.86
C ILE A 331 19.28 -10.37 6.18
N TYR A 332 19.37 -11.65 5.83
CA TYR A 332 18.38 -12.63 6.22
C TYR A 332 18.30 -12.80 7.74
N GLU A 333 19.43 -12.90 8.44
CA GLU A 333 19.46 -12.99 9.91
C GLU A 333 18.84 -11.76 10.56
N ARG A 334 19.15 -10.56 10.05
CA ARG A 334 18.53 -9.30 10.52
C ARG A 334 17.05 -9.21 10.20
N ALA A 335 16.61 -9.74 9.08
CA ALA A 335 15.19 -9.78 8.74
C ALA A 335 14.42 -10.77 9.65
N ILE A 336 15.07 -11.86 10.07
CA ILE A 336 14.53 -12.87 10.96
C ILE A 336 14.30 -12.35 12.38
N THR A 337 15.16 -11.47 12.90
CA THR A 337 15.01 -10.90 14.26
C THR A 337 13.70 -10.11 14.41
N ASN A 338 13.12 -9.63 13.31
CA ASN A 338 11.88 -8.87 13.32
C ASN A 338 10.68 -9.82 13.27
N ILE A 339 10.30 -10.34 14.44
CA ILE A 339 9.14 -11.22 14.59
C ILE A 339 7.86 -10.38 14.50
N PRO A 340 6.83 -10.82 13.73
CA PRO A 340 5.53 -10.15 13.73
C PRO A 340 4.95 -10.04 15.15
N PRO A 341 4.51 -8.85 15.60
CA PRO A 341 4.01 -8.66 16.97
C PRO A 341 2.63 -9.29 17.21
N THR A 342 1.84 -9.51 16.15
CA THR A 342 0.51 -10.11 16.24
C THR A 342 0.53 -11.56 15.75
N GLU A 343 -0.15 -12.44 16.47
CA GLU A 343 -0.25 -13.88 16.15
C GLU A 343 -1.39 -14.19 15.17
N GLU A 344 -1.63 -13.30 14.22
CA GLU A 344 -2.61 -13.51 13.17
C GLU A 344 -1.96 -14.09 11.91
N LYS A 345 -2.62 -15.09 11.34
CA LYS A 345 -2.12 -15.83 10.17
C LYS A 345 -1.75 -14.92 8.97
N GLN A 346 -2.36 -13.75 8.82
CA GLN A 346 -2.10 -12.86 7.69
C GLN A 346 -0.69 -12.26 7.71
N TYR A 347 -0.25 -11.71 8.86
CA TYR A 347 1.08 -11.13 9.02
C TYR A 347 2.18 -12.20 9.01
N TRP A 348 1.88 -13.38 9.56
CA TRP A 348 2.81 -14.51 9.56
C TRP A 348 3.05 -15.12 8.17
N LYS A 349 2.10 -15.00 7.22
CA LYS A 349 2.29 -15.51 5.85
C LYS A 349 3.53 -14.90 5.20
N ARG A 350 3.69 -13.58 5.25
CA ARG A 350 4.84 -12.89 4.61
C ARG A 350 6.15 -13.22 5.32
N TYR A 351 6.14 -13.22 6.65
CA TYR A 351 7.31 -13.64 7.45
C TYR A 351 7.74 -15.08 7.15
N ILE A 352 6.80 -15.99 6.93
CA ILE A 352 7.11 -17.38 6.55
C ILE A 352 7.64 -17.48 5.13
N TYR A 353 7.16 -16.65 4.21
CA TYR A 353 7.75 -16.59 2.88
C TYR A 353 9.20 -16.11 2.91
N LEU A 354 9.55 -15.20 3.83
CA LEU A 354 10.94 -14.82 4.07
C LEU A 354 11.78 -16.03 4.51
N TRP A 355 11.28 -16.84 5.46
CA TRP A 355 11.94 -18.09 5.86
C TRP A 355 12.08 -19.10 4.72
N ILE A 356 11.05 -19.26 3.88
CA ILE A 356 11.11 -20.14 2.71
C ILE A 356 12.15 -19.64 1.71
N LYS A 357 12.19 -18.32 1.46
CA LYS A 357 13.18 -17.72 0.56
C LYS A 357 14.60 -17.90 1.11
N TYR A 358 14.79 -17.72 2.41
CA TYR A 358 16.08 -17.94 3.06
C TYR A 358 16.55 -19.38 2.94
N ALA A 359 15.69 -20.35 3.27
CA ALA A 359 16.02 -21.77 3.13
C ALA A 359 16.32 -22.17 1.68
N LEU A 360 15.60 -21.60 0.71
CA LEU A 360 15.83 -21.86 -0.71
C LEU A 360 17.14 -21.22 -1.20
N HIS A 361 17.48 -20.03 -0.72
CA HIS A 361 18.77 -19.39 -1.01
C HIS A 361 19.94 -20.21 -0.46
N GLU A 362 19.86 -20.64 0.80
CA GLU A 362 20.90 -21.48 1.41
C GLU A 362 21.04 -22.80 0.68
N GLU A 363 19.93 -23.40 0.25
CA GLU A 363 19.96 -24.67 -0.46
C GLU A 363 20.50 -24.57 -1.90
N VAL A 364 20.06 -23.56 -2.66
CA VAL A 364 20.37 -23.46 -4.10
C VAL A 364 21.65 -22.66 -4.38
N VAL A 365 21.94 -21.64 -3.58
CA VAL A 365 23.04 -20.69 -3.83
C VAL A 365 24.25 -20.97 -2.94
N ALA A 366 24.01 -21.25 -1.65
CA ALA A 366 25.09 -21.52 -0.70
C ALA A 366 25.50 -23.00 -0.67
N GLU A 367 24.57 -23.92 -0.99
CA GLU A 367 24.72 -25.38 -0.89
C GLU A 367 25.09 -25.86 0.53
N ASP A 368 24.86 -25.03 1.56
CA ASP A 368 25.15 -25.33 2.96
C ASP A 368 24.01 -26.15 3.59
N ILE A 369 24.20 -27.47 3.64
CA ILE A 369 23.20 -28.44 4.10
C ILE A 369 22.88 -28.25 5.60
N GLU A 370 23.90 -28.05 6.44
CA GLU A 370 23.73 -27.94 7.90
C GLU A 370 23.00 -26.65 8.29
N ARG A 371 23.37 -25.51 7.68
CA ARG A 371 22.66 -24.24 7.90
C ARG A 371 21.21 -24.35 7.46
N THR A 372 20.94 -24.96 6.31
CA THR A 372 19.57 -25.14 5.82
C THR A 372 18.71 -25.94 6.83
N ARG A 373 19.28 -26.99 7.45
CA ARG A 373 18.62 -27.72 8.56
C ARG A 373 18.32 -26.83 9.75
N ASP A 374 19.31 -26.03 10.17
CA ASP A 374 19.15 -25.10 11.29
C ASP A 374 18.08 -24.04 11.01
N VAL A 375 18.02 -23.53 9.79
CA VAL A 375 17.02 -22.57 9.34
C VAL A 375 15.62 -23.17 9.44
N TYR A 376 15.41 -24.38 8.91
CA TYR A 376 14.12 -25.07 9.06
C TYR A 376 13.78 -25.35 10.52
N ASN A 377 14.74 -25.82 11.33
CA ASN A 377 14.53 -26.10 12.75
C ASN A 377 14.18 -24.84 13.55
N ARG A 378 14.86 -23.70 13.30
CA ARG A 378 14.55 -22.40 13.92
C ARG A 378 13.15 -21.92 13.50
N CYS A 379 12.82 -21.99 12.21
CA CYS A 379 11.50 -21.64 11.70
C CYS A 379 10.39 -22.46 12.39
N LEU A 380 10.57 -23.78 12.51
CA LEU A 380 9.60 -24.67 13.14
C LEU A 380 9.46 -24.44 14.66
N LYS A 381 10.51 -23.99 15.35
CA LYS A 381 10.42 -23.63 16.79
C LYS A 381 9.69 -22.30 17.01
N LEU A 382 9.86 -21.33 16.12
CA LEU A 382 9.29 -19.99 16.25
C LEU A 382 7.78 -19.92 15.98
N ILE A 383 7.26 -20.81 15.12
CA ILE A 383 5.85 -20.79 14.74
C ILE A 383 4.96 -21.27 15.90
N PRO A 384 3.96 -20.47 16.33
CA PRO A 384 2.95 -20.92 17.28
C PRO A 384 1.96 -21.91 16.63
N HIS A 385 2.28 -23.20 16.64
CA HIS A 385 1.48 -24.25 15.99
C HIS A 385 0.08 -24.44 16.58
N HIS A 386 -0.14 -24.01 17.83
CA HIS A 386 -1.43 -24.13 18.52
C HIS A 386 -2.51 -23.17 17.97
N LYS A 387 -2.13 -22.02 17.40
CA LYS A 387 -3.08 -21.02 16.87
C LYS A 387 -3.27 -21.13 15.37
N PHE A 388 -2.20 -21.39 14.63
CA PHE A 388 -2.26 -21.64 13.21
C PHE A 388 -1.13 -22.56 12.77
N SER A 389 -1.34 -23.30 11.69
CA SER A 389 -0.31 -24.14 11.11
C SER A 389 -0.01 -23.81 9.65
N PHE A 390 1.25 -24.00 9.25
CA PHE A 390 1.71 -23.78 7.88
C PHE A 390 2.19 -25.09 7.27
N ALA A 391 1.28 -25.81 6.61
CA ALA A 391 1.59 -27.10 5.97
C ALA A 391 2.73 -27.01 4.95
N LYS A 392 2.87 -25.89 4.23
CA LYS A 392 3.90 -25.72 3.20
C LYS A 392 5.33 -25.82 3.76
N ILE A 393 5.59 -25.30 4.96
CA ILE A 393 6.94 -25.33 5.56
C ILE A 393 7.31 -26.75 5.96
N TRP A 394 6.40 -27.47 6.63
CA TRP A 394 6.60 -28.86 7.01
C TRP A 394 6.88 -29.74 5.80
N LEU A 395 6.16 -29.53 4.70
CA LEU A 395 6.38 -30.25 3.45
C LEU A 395 7.73 -29.91 2.81
N LEU A 396 8.12 -28.64 2.77
CA LEU A 396 9.42 -28.23 2.22
C LEU A 396 10.59 -28.79 3.06
N ALA A 397 10.48 -28.75 4.39
CA ALA A 397 11.49 -29.34 5.28
C ALA A 397 11.60 -30.86 5.09
N ALA A 398 10.48 -31.56 4.91
CA ALA A 398 10.49 -33.00 4.63
C ALA A 398 11.07 -33.31 3.24
N GLN A 399 10.73 -32.54 2.21
CA GLN A 399 11.29 -32.66 0.86
C GLN A 399 12.78 -32.35 0.82
N PHE A 400 13.26 -31.41 1.64
CA PHE A 400 14.68 -31.14 1.84
C PHE A 400 15.41 -32.37 2.41
N GLU A 401 14.92 -32.95 3.51
CA GLU A 401 15.56 -34.15 4.08
C GLU A 401 15.51 -35.37 3.14
N ILE A 402 14.46 -35.50 2.32
CA ILE A 402 14.39 -36.53 1.26
C ILE A 402 15.46 -36.30 0.20
N ARG A 403 15.68 -35.06 -0.24
CA ARG A 403 16.77 -34.72 -1.19
C ARG A 403 18.14 -35.06 -0.60
N GLN A 404 18.32 -34.89 0.70
CA GLN A 404 19.53 -35.26 1.44
C GLN A 404 19.59 -36.75 1.85
N GLN A 405 18.68 -37.58 1.34
CA GLN A 405 18.57 -39.03 1.63
C GLN A 405 18.32 -39.39 3.11
N ASN A 406 17.95 -38.43 3.94
CA ASN A 406 17.65 -38.65 5.36
C ASN A 406 16.16 -38.95 5.56
N LEU A 407 15.77 -40.19 5.29
CA LEU A 407 14.38 -40.65 5.43
C LEU A 407 13.88 -40.61 6.87
N GLU A 408 14.74 -40.89 7.85
CA GLU A 408 14.36 -40.85 9.27
C GLU A 408 14.06 -39.43 9.74
N GLY A 409 14.88 -38.46 9.33
CA GLY A 409 14.65 -37.04 9.59
C GLY A 409 13.33 -36.57 8.99
N ALA A 410 13.09 -36.88 7.71
CA ALA A 410 11.83 -36.55 7.03
C ALA A 410 10.60 -37.12 7.75
N ARG A 411 10.67 -38.38 8.20
CA ARG A 411 9.60 -39.05 8.96
C ARG A 411 9.37 -38.40 10.32
N LYS A 412 10.43 -38.06 11.06
CA LYS A 412 10.31 -37.35 12.34
C LYS A 412 9.67 -35.98 12.17
N ILE A 413 10.04 -35.24 11.13
CA ILE A 413 9.46 -33.93 10.81
C ILE A 413 7.97 -34.06 10.48
N LEU A 414 7.60 -35.02 9.61
CA LEU A 414 6.19 -35.24 9.25
C LEU A 414 5.36 -35.79 10.42
N GLY A 415 5.91 -36.70 11.22
CA GLY A 415 5.28 -37.17 12.47
C GLY A 415 5.01 -36.03 13.45
N ASN A 416 6.03 -35.23 13.74
CA ASN A 416 5.90 -34.04 14.60
C ASN A 416 4.87 -33.04 14.04
N SER A 417 4.75 -32.92 12.73
CA SER A 417 3.78 -32.04 12.08
C SER A 417 2.34 -32.52 12.26
N ILE A 418 2.13 -33.85 12.29
CA ILE A 418 0.81 -34.44 12.56
C ILE A 418 0.42 -34.18 14.01
N ASP A 419 1.34 -34.39 14.95
CA ASP A 419 1.08 -34.21 16.38
C ASP A 419 0.79 -32.74 16.73
N LYS A 420 1.56 -31.81 16.15
CA LYS A 420 1.41 -30.37 16.45
C LYS A 420 0.33 -29.67 15.62
N ALA A 421 0.09 -30.13 14.40
CA ALA A 421 -0.63 -29.37 13.38
C ALA A 421 -1.31 -30.26 12.33
N PRO A 422 -2.33 -31.06 12.71
CA PRO A 422 -2.95 -32.00 11.79
C PRO A 422 -3.69 -31.26 10.66
N LYS A 423 -3.33 -31.58 9.42
CA LYS A 423 -3.97 -31.06 8.20
C LYS A 423 -4.01 -32.14 7.13
N GLY A 424 -5.15 -32.27 6.45
CA GLY A 424 -5.33 -33.27 5.40
C GLY A 424 -4.28 -33.23 4.28
N LYS A 425 -3.77 -32.04 3.91
CA LYS A 425 -2.70 -31.92 2.90
C LYS A 425 -1.37 -32.53 3.35
N ILE A 426 -1.06 -32.47 4.64
CA ILE A 426 0.18 -33.07 5.19
C ILE A 426 0.05 -34.59 5.15
N PHE A 427 -1.10 -35.14 5.58
CA PHE A 427 -1.38 -36.56 5.49
C PHE A 427 -1.29 -37.06 4.04
N GLN A 428 -1.95 -36.40 3.09
CA GLN A 428 -1.90 -36.78 1.67
C GLN A 428 -0.47 -36.83 1.14
N LYS A 429 0.33 -35.78 1.38
CA LYS A 429 1.71 -35.74 0.90
C LYS A 429 2.62 -36.73 1.63
N TYR A 430 2.41 -36.97 2.92
CA TYR A 430 3.18 -37.97 3.65
C TYR A 430 2.89 -39.38 3.15
N ILE A 431 1.62 -39.69 2.88
CA ILE A 431 1.21 -40.96 2.28
C ILE A 431 1.78 -41.11 0.87
N GLU A 432 1.72 -40.07 0.03
CA GLU A 432 2.35 -40.09 -1.30
C GLU A 432 3.86 -40.41 -1.19
N ILE A 433 4.57 -39.78 -0.25
CA ILE A 433 5.99 -40.05 0.00
C ILE A 433 6.22 -41.51 0.43
N GLU A 434 5.46 -42.03 1.40
CA GLU A 434 5.64 -43.42 1.86
C GLU A 434 5.23 -44.45 0.80
N LEU A 435 4.28 -44.11 -0.07
CA LEU A 435 3.90 -44.92 -1.22
C LEU A 435 5.03 -44.97 -2.26
N HIS A 436 5.68 -43.84 -2.54
CA HIS A 436 6.89 -43.82 -3.38
C HIS A 436 8.04 -44.63 -2.77
N LEU A 437 8.11 -44.72 -1.45
CA LEU A 437 9.10 -45.54 -0.72
C LEU A 437 8.66 -47.01 -0.56
N GLY A 438 7.45 -47.39 -0.98
CA GLY A 438 6.93 -48.76 -0.92
C GLY A 438 6.52 -49.25 0.48
N ASN A 439 6.44 -48.38 1.49
CA ASN A 439 6.15 -48.79 2.88
C ASN A 439 4.64 -48.87 3.16
N VAL A 440 4.00 -49.92 2.62
CA VAL A 440 2.55 -50.16 2.73
C VAL A 440 2.04 -50.15 4.18
N ASN A 441 2.74 -50.83 5.10
CA ASN A 441 2.31 -50.91 6.50
C ASN A 441 2.27 -49.55 7.18
N ARG A 442 3.18 -48.63 6.83
CA ARG A 442 3.11 -47.27 7.35
C ARG A 442 1.99 -46.48 6.70
N CYS A 443 1.78 -46.61 5.40
CA CYS A 443 0.63 -45.98 4.74
C CYS A 443 -0.68 -46.33 5.45
N ARG A 444 -0.87 -47.60 5.84
CA ARG A 444 -2.02 -48.03 6.65
C ARG A 444 -2.14 -47.27 7.98
N THR A 445 -1.08 -47.27 8.78
CA THR A 445 -1.08 -46.52 10.06
C THR A 445 -1.33 -45.02 9.88
N LEU A 446 -0.92 -44.45 8.74
CA LEU A 446 -1.15 -43.03 8.43
C LEU A 446 -2.59 -42.77 8.00
N TYR A 447 -3.19 -43.67 7.23
CA TYR A 447 -4.61 -43.60 6.91
C TYR A 447 -5.47 -43.79 8.17
N GLU A 448 -5.15 -44.75 9.04
CA GLU A 448 -5.84 -44.93 10.33
C GLU A 448 -5.79 -43.66 11.17
N LYS A 449 -4.60 -43.07 11.38
CA LYS A 449 -4.45 -41.80 12.09
C LYS A 449 -5.18 -40.63 11.40
N TYR A 450 -5.22 -40.64 10.07
CA TYR A 450 -5.94 -39.62 9.32
C TYR A 450 -7.46 -39.72 9.51
N LEU A 451 -7.97 -40.95 9.60
CA LEU A 451 -9.37 -41.27 9.86
C LEU A 451 -9.76 -41.00 11.32
N GLU A 452 -8.87 -41.24 12.28
CA GLU A 452 -9.05 -40.82 13.68
C GLU A 452 -9.23 -39.31 13.78
N TRP A 453 -8.48 -38.54 13.00
CA TRP A 453 -8.55 -37.08 13.00
C TRP A 453 -9.76 -36.53 12.23
N ALA A 454 -10.06 -37.06 11.04
CA ALA A 454 -11.14 -36.58 10.18
C ALA A 454 -12.01 -37.74 9.65
N PRO A 455 -12.88 -38.33 10.49
CA PRO A 455 -13.78 -39.41 10.07
C PRO A 455 -14.79 -38.93 9.01
N GLN A 456 -15.12 -37.65 8.99
CA GLN A 456 -16.09 -37.04 8.07
C GLN A 456 -15.60 -36.99 6.60
N ASN A 457 -14.29 -37.08 6.36
CA ASN A 457 -13.74 -36.85 5.03
C ASN A 457 -13.77 -38.12 4.16
N ILE A 458 -14.80 -38.24 3.32
CA ILE A 458 -15.02 -39.38 2.41
C ILE A 458 -13.87 -39.63 1.44
N HIS A 459 -13.19 -38.59 0.95
CA HIS A 459 -12.08 -38.75 0.01
C HIS A 459 -10.92 -39.56 0.58
N THR A 460 -10.78 -39.55 1.91
CA THR A 460 -9.73 -40.30 2.62
C THR A 460 -10.06 -41.78 2.68
N TRP A 461 -11.33 -42.12 2.95
CA TRP A 461 -11.87 -43.47 2.89
C TRP A 461 -11.71 -44.08 1.49
N ILE A 462 -12.11 -43.33 0.44
CA ILE A 462 -11.98 -43.77 -0.95
C ILE A 462 -10.51 -44.02 -1.30
N LYS A 463 -9.61 -43.07 -0.98
CA LYS A 463 -8.17 -43.24 -1.26
C LYS A 463 -7.56 -44.40 -0.48
N PHE A 464 -8.01 -44.65 0.74
CA PHE A 464 -7.52 -45.78 1.53
C PHE A 464 -7.97 -47.11 0.93
N ALA A 465 -9.23 -47.21 0.53
CA ALA A 465 -9.75 -48.40 -0.17
C ALA A 465 -9.10 -48.60 -1.55
N GLN A 466 -8.83 -47.53 -2.30
CA GLN A 466 -8.08 -47.59 -3.56
C GLN A 466 -6.65 -48.08 -3.37
N LEU A 467 -5.99 -47.70 -2.26
CA LEU A 467 -4.67 -48.22 -1.92
C LEU A 467 -4.73 -49.73 -1.66
N GLU A 468 -5.67 -50.22 -0.86
CA GLU A 468 -5.81 -51.66 -0.62
C GLU A 468 -6.22 -52.44 -1.88
N LYS A 469 -7.02 -51.82 -2.77
CA LYS A 469 -7.31 -52.36 -4.11
C LYS A 469 -6.04 -52.52 -4.94
N SER A 470 -5.16 -51.52 -4.95
CA SER A 470 -3.89 -51.59 -5.68
C SER A 470 -2.96 -52.70 -5.19
N LEU A 471 -3.16 -53.13 -3.94
CA LEU A 471 -2.42 -54.23 -3.30
C LEU A 471 -3.14 -55.58 -3.41
N SER A 472 -4.27 -55.65 -4.12
CA SER A 472 -5.14 -56.83 -4.27
C SER A 472 -5.75 -57.38 -2.96
N GLU A 473 -5.76 -56.58 -1.89
CA GLU A 473 -6.34 -56.97 -0.60
C GLU A 473 -7.83 -56.63 -0.51
N THR A 474 -8.64 -57.36 -1.29
CA THR A 474 -10.08 -57.09 -1.45
C THR A 474 -10.87 -57.16 -0.15
N GLN A 475 -10.52 -58.07 0.78
CA GLN A 475 -11.20 -58.21 2.07
C GLN A 475 -10.98 -56.98 2.98
N ARG A 476 -9.78 -56.38 2.94
CA ARG A 476 -9.49 -55.19 3.74
C ARG A 476 -10.15 -53.95 3.14
N ALA A 477 -10.12 -53.80 1.82
CA ALA A 477 -10.84 -52.74 1.12
C ALA A 477 -12.35 -52.76 1.48
N ARG A 478 -12.97 -53.94 1.48
CA ARG A 478 -14.36 -54.14 1.92
C ARG A 478 -14.60 -53.73 3.37
N ALA A 479 -13.74 -54.17 4.28
CA ALA A 479 -13.85 -53.80 5.69
C ALA A 479 -13.79 -52.28 5.87
N ILE A 480 -12.93 -51.59 5.12
CA ILE A 480 -12.81 -50.13 5.12
C ILE A 480 -14.10 -49.48 4.61
N PHE A 481 -14.68 -49.96 3.52
CA PHE A 481 -15.95 -49.44 3.01
C PHE A 481 -17.12 -49.66 3.97
N GLU A 482 -17.23 -50.85 4.59
CA GLU A 482 -18.26 -51.13 5.61
C GLU A 482 -18.08 -50.26 6.86
N LEU A 483 -16.83 -50.03 7.30
CA LEU A 483 -16.53 -49.10 8.38
C LEU A 483 -16.95 -47.67 8.03
N ALA A 484 -16.68 -47.23 6.79
CA ALA A 484 -17.10 -45.92 6.33
C ALA A 484 -18.64 -45.79 6.31
N VAL A 485 -19.37 -46.79 5.80
CA VAL A 485 -20.84 -46.82 5.74
C VAL A 485 -21.51 -46.87 7.13
N ALA A 486 -20.82 -47.45 8.11
CA ALA A 486 -21.26 -47.48 9.50
C ALA A 486 -21.18 -46.10 10.19
N GLN A 487 -20.39 -45.16 9.66
CA GLN A 487 -20.27 -43.82 10.25
C GLN A 487 -21.50 -42.95 9.96
N PRO A 488 -22.15 -42.38 11.00
CA PRO A 488 -23.37 -41.60 10.85
C PRO A 488 -23.15 -40.15 10.37
N ALA A 489 -21.91 -39.64 10.36
CA ALA A 489 -21.58 -38.24 10.07
C ALA A 489 -20.72 -38.11 8.79
N LEU A 490 -21.25 -38.53 7.64
CA LEU A 490 -20.59 -38.39 6.34
C LEU A 490 -21.15 -37.18 5.57
N ASP A 491 -20.25 -36.35 5.02
CA ASP A 491 -20.59 -35.06 4.39
C ASP A 491 -21.31 -35.19 3.02
N MET A 492 -21.18 -36.35 2.35
CA MET A 492 -21.89 -36.73 1.10
C MET A 492 -21.89 -38.26 0.91
N PRO A 493 -22.78 -39.02 1.58
CA PRO A 493 -22.76 -40.49 1.55
C PRO A 493 -22.82 -41.09 0.13
N GLU A 494 -23.49 -40.42 -0.81
CA GLU A 494 -23.74 -40.93 -2.17
C GLU A 494 -22.48 -41.25 -2.98
N LEU A 495 -21.41 -40.46 -2.83
CA LEU A 495 -20.16 -40.67 -3.56
C LEU A 495 -19.42 -41.93 -3.05
N LEU A 496 -19.42 -42.14 -1.73
CA LEU A 496 -18.82 -43.32 -1.12
C LEU A 496 -19.52 -44.60 -1.59
N TRP A 497 -20.85 -44.57 -1.65
CA TRP A 497 -21.63 -45.69 -2.12
C TRP A 497 -21.40 -46.03 -3.59
N LYS A 498 -21.30 -45.01 -4.46
CA LYS A 498 -20.96 -45.23 -5.88
C LYS A 498 -19.61 -45.92 -6.01
N GLU A 499 -18.57 -45.40 -5.36
CA GLU A 499 -17.24 -46.00 -5.40
C GLU A 499 -17.20 -47.41 -4.79
N TYR A 500 -17.99 -47.70 -3.75
CA TYR A 500 -18.08 -49.05 -3.18
C TYR A 500 -18.77 -50.03 -4.14
N ILE A 501 -19.82 -49.58 -4.83
CA ILE A 501 -20.51 -50.37 -5.84
C ILE A 501 -19.59 -50.59 -7.06
N ASP A 502 -18.94 -49.54 -7.56
CA ASP A 502 -17.98 -49.61 -8.67
C ASP A 502 -16.79 -50.52 -8.31
N PHE A 503 -16.39 -50.55 -7.04
CA PHE A 503 -15.40 -51.48 -6.52
C PHE A 503 -15.87 -52.94 -6.64
N GLU A 504 -17.05 -53.30 -6.15
CA GLU A 504 -17.56 -54.68 -6.27
C GLU A 504 -17.86 -55.08 -7.72
N ILE A 505 -18.28 -54.13 -8.57
CA ILE A 505 -18.41 -54.33 -10.02
C ILE A 505 -17.05 -54.69 -10.63
N SER A 506 -15.99 -53.96 -10.26
CA SER A 506 -14.64 -54.21 -10.79
C SER A 506 -14.05 -55.56 -10.36
N GLU A 507 -14.42 -56.04 -9.17
CA GLU A 507 -14.04 -57.35 -8.65
C GLU A 507 -14.98 -58.48 -9.12
N ARG A 508 -16.01 -58.16 -9.92
CA ARG A 508 -17.01 -59.09 -10.50
C ARG A 508 -17.92 -59.79 -9.49
N GLU A 509 -18.12 -59.20 -8.31
CA GLU A 509 -18.96 -59.75 -7.25
C GLU A 509 -20.36 -59.13 -7.29
N TYR A 510 -21.09 -59.44 -8.36
CA TYR A 510 -22.38 -58.84 -8.70
C TYR A 510 -23.47 -59.06 -7.63
N ASP A 511 -23.46 -60.20 -6.95
CA ASP A 511 -24.46 -60.51 -5.91
C ASP A 511 -24.32 -59.61 -4.67
N ARG A 512 -23.10 -59.17 -4.36
CA ARG A 512 -22.86 -58.20 -3.29
C ARG A 512 -23.22 -56.80 -3.73
N ALA A 513 -22.90 -56.42 -4.96
CA ALA A 513 -23.35 -55.15 -5.53
C ALA A 513 -24.88 -55.00 -5.45
N ARG A 514 -25.64 -56.07 -5.74
CA ARG A 514 -27.11 -56.12 -5.54
C ARG A 514 -27.53 -55.88 -4.09
N GLN A 515 -26.86 -56.51 -3.14
CA GLN A 515 -27.13 -56.30 -1.71
C GLN A 515 -26.81 -54.87 -1.27
N LEU A 516 -25.77 -54.26 -1.84
CA LEU A 516 -25.41 -52.86 -1.59
C LEU A 516 -26.46 -51.90 -2.16
N TYR A 517 -26.90 -52.13 -3.40
CA TYR A 517 -28.02 -51.37 -3.98
C TYR A 517 -29.30 -51.50 -3.16
N ALA A 518 -29.64 -52.71 -2.69
CA ALA A 518 -30.78 -52.91 -1.81
C ALA A 518 -30.64 -52.10 -0.51
N ARG A 519 -29.49 -52.18 0.18
CA ARG A 519 -29.20 -51.39 1.39
C ARG A 519 -29.27 -49.88 1.14
N LEU A 520 -28.78 -49.44 -0.02
CA LEU A 520 -28.79 -48.03 -0.41
C LEU A 520 -30.22 -47.55 -0.68
N LEU A 521 -31.04 -48.35 -1.34
CA LEU A 521 -32.46 -48.06 -1.56
C LEU A 521 -33.28 -48.06 -0.25
N TYR A 522 -32.88 -48.84 0.76
CA TYR A 522 -33.49 -48.74 2.09
C TYR A 522 -33.16 -47.40 2.78
N ARG A 523 -31.96 -46.82 2.55
CA ARG A 523 -31.52 -45.56 3.19
C ARG A 523 -31.91 -44.31 2.40
N THR A 524 -31.70 -44.32 1.08
CA THR A 524 -31.88 -43.17 0.17
C THR A 524 -32.67 -43.61 -1.05
N LYS A 525 -33.89 -43.09 -1.18
CA LYS A 525 -34.83 -43.46 -2.25
C LYS A 525 -34.86 -42.43 -3.39
N HIS A 526 -33.69 -41.92 -3.75
CA HIS A 526 -33.54 -40.93 -4.83
C HIS A 526 -33.66 -41.58 -6.20
N LEU A 527 -34.23 -40.85 -7.16
CA LEU A 527 -34.41 -41.28 -8.56
C LEU A 527 -33.11 -41.82 -9.20
N ASN A 528 -31.99 -41.12 -8.99
CA ASN A 528 -30.70 -41.47 -9.61
C ASN A 528 -30.17 -42.83 -9.16
N VAL A 529 -30.52 -43.27 -7.95
CA VAL A 529 -30.13 -44.59 -7.44
C VAL A 529 -30.87 -45.67 -8.22
N TRP A 530 -32.19 -45.52 -8.39
CA TRP A 530 -33.01 -46.47 -9.14
C TRP A 530 -32.53 -46.61 -10.58
N ILE A 531 -32.21 -45.49 -11.24
CA ILE A 531 -31.64 -45.48 -12.59
C ILE A 531 -30.27 -46.19 -12.59
N SER A 532 -29.39 -45.89 -11.63
CA SER A 532 -28.08 -46.54 -11.55
C SER A 532 -28.18 -48.05 -11.27
N TYR A 533 -29.15 -48.50 -10.48
CA TYR A 533 -29.36 -49.92 -10.18
C TYR A 533 -29.88 -50.67 -11.41
N ALA A 534 -30.80 -50.07 -12.16
CA ALA A 534 -31.30 -50.64 -13.40
C ALA A 534 -30.21 -50.70 -14.49
N ASN A 535 -29.37 -49.66 -14.59
CA ASN A 535 -28.22 -49.64 -15.50
C ASN A 535 -27.16 -50.69 -15.10
N PHE A 536 -26.98 -50.94 -13.79
CA PHE A 536 -26.12 -52.01 -13.30
C PHE A 536 -26.66 -53.39 -13.69
N GLU A 537 -27.93 -53.71 -13.46
CA GLU A 537 -28.49 -55.02 -13.86
C GLU A 537 -28.44 -55.21 -15.38
N ALA A 538 -28.61 -54.14 -16.16
CA ALA A 538 -28.47 -54.16 -17.61
C ALA A 538 -27.03 -54.49 -18.07
N THR A 539 -26.01 -54.04 -17.34
CA THR A 539 -24.58 -54.20 -17.68
C THR A 539 -23.97 -55.46 -17.08
N ALA A 540 -24.41 -55.90 -15.91
CA ALA A 540 -23.93 -57.11 -15.22
C ALA A 540 -24.03 -58.39 -16.07
N GLY A 541 -24.98 -58.45 -17.02
CA GLY A 541 -25.15 -59.56 -17.96
C GLY A 541 -24.12 -59.63 -19.10
N VAL A 542 -23.33 -58.57 -19.31
CA VAL A 542 -22.37 -58.49 -20.43
C VAL A 542 -20.97 -58.97 -20.02
N ASP A 543 -20.56 -58.73 -18.77
CA ASP A 543 -19.17 -58.88 -18.31
C ASP A 543 -18.84 -60.21 -17.60
N MET A 544 -19.86 -61.03 -17.27
CA MET A 544 -19.68 -62.35 -16.65
C MET A 544 -19.05 -63.41 -17.58
N LEU A 545 -18.62 -63.02 -18.79
CA LEU A 545 -18.16 -63.92 -19.84
C LEU A 545 -16.64 -63.89 -19.97
N GLY A 546 -16.01 -65.00 -19.59
CA GLY A 546 -14.85 -65.46 -20.34
C GLY A 546 -15.28 -65.98 -21.71
N ASP A 547 -14.34 -66.04 -22.67
CA ASP A 547 -14.57 -66.37 -24.08
C ASP A 547 -15.16 -67.77 -24.36
N GLN A 548 -15.39 -68.61 -23.35
CA GLN A 548 -15.67 -70.06 -23.52
C GLN A 548 -17.12 -70.51 -23.23
N VAL A 549 -18.13 -69.63 -23.33
CA VAL A 549 -19.53 -70.01 -23.05
C VAL A 549 -20.43 -69.95 -24.30
N SER A 550 -21.27 -70.98 -24.47
CA SER A 550 -22.26 -71.16 -25.55
C SER A 550 -23.13 -69.91 -25.79
N LEU A 551 -23.43 -69.63 -27.07
CA LEU A 551 -24.24 -68.49 -27.51
C LEU A 551 -25.68 -68.53 -26.95
N ALA A 552 -26.22 -69.73 -26.70
CA ALA A 552 -27.56 -69.91 -26.15
C ALA A 552 -27.64 -69.54 -24.65
N SER A 553 -26.64 -69.94 -23.86
CA SER A 553 -26.54 -69.54 -22.44
C SER A 553 -26.33 -68.03 -22.26
N ARG A 554 -25.65 -67.36 -23.21
CA ARG A 554 -25.52 -65.90 -23.22
C ARG A 554 -26.87 -65.20 -23.44
N LEU A 555 -27.72 -65.73 -24.31
CA LEU A 555 -29.05 -65.16 -24.58
C LEU A 555 -29.99 -65.35 -23.39
N GLU A 556 -29.94 -66.52 -22.75
CA GLU A 556 -30.74 -66.81 -21.55
C GLU A 556 -30.37 -65.88 -20.38
N GLN A 557 -29.07 -65.68 -20.13
CA GLN A 557 -28.59 -64.78 -19.07
C GLN A 557 -28.87 -63.31 -19.39
N LYS A 558 -28.76 -62.90 -20.66
CA LYS A 558 -29.18 -61.54 -21.09
C LYS A 558 -30.66 -61.30 -20.85
N LYS A 559 -31.52 -62.29 -21.14
CA LYS A 559 -32.96 -62.19 -20.83
C LYS A 559 -33.22 -62.07 -19.33
N GLN A 560 -32.49 -62.83 -18.50
CA GLN A 560 -32.59 -62.72 -17.04
C GLN A 560 -32.18 -61.33 -16.54
N CYS A 561 -31.09 -60.76 -17.08
CA CYS A 561 -30.62 -59.42 -16.71
C CYS A 561 -31.62 -58.33 -17.13
N ILE A 562 -32.20 -58.44 -18.33
CA ILE A 562 -33.28 -57.56 -18.80
C ILE A 562 -34.50 -57.68 -17.87
N GLN A 563 -34.87 -58.90 -17.47
CA GLN A 563 -35.98 -59.11 -16.54
C GLN A 563 -35.69 -58.52 -15.16
N HIS A 564 -34.45 -58.65 -14.65
CA HIS A 564 -34.04 -58.01 -13.40
C HIS A 564 -34.11 -56.49 -13.51
N ALA A 565 -33.61 -55.88 -14.59
CA ALA A 565 -33.71 -54.45 -14.83
C ALA A 565 -35.18 -53.97 -14.91
N ARG A 566 -36.05 -54.72 -15.60
CA ARG A 566 -37.50 -54.44 -15.65
C ARG A 566 -38.14 -54.48 -14.28
N ASN A 567 -37.86 -55.51 -13.48
CA ASN A 567 -38.37 -55.63 -12.12
C ASN A 567 -37.92 -54.43 -11.24
N VAL A 568 -36.70 -53.93 -11.44
CA VAL A 568 -36.20 -52.72 -10.74
C VAL A 568 -36.96 -51.47 -11.16
N PHE A 569 -37.22 -51.28 -12.45
CA PHE A 569 -38.03 -50.15 -12.92
C PHE A 569 -39.49 -50.25 -12.43
N GLU A 570 -40.11 -51.43 -12.48
CA GLU A 570 -41.47 -51.64 -11.99
C GLU A 570 -41.59 -51.37 -10.48
N THR A 571 -40.62 -51.83 -9.68
CA THR A 571 -40.58 -51.55 -8.24
C THR A 571 -40.37 -50.06 -7.95
N ALA A 572 -39.53 -49.37 -8.73
CA ALA A 572 -39.35 -47.93 -8.64
C ALA A 572 -40.63 -47.15 -8.99
N VAL A 573 -41.31 -47.49 -10.11
CA VAL A 573 -42.57 -46.88 -10.52
C VAL A 573 -43.64 -47.07 -9.44
N ASN A 574 -43.76 -48.28 -8.89
CA ASN A 574 -44.70 -48.56 -7.82
C ASN A 574 -44.40 -47.78 -6.53
N TYR A 575 -43.12 -47.57 -6.20
CA TYR A 575 -42.71 -46.74 -5.07
C TYR A 575 -43.12 -45.28 -5.27
N PHE A 576 -42.76 -44.65 -6.40
CA PHE A 576 -43.14 -43.25 -6.68
C PHE A 576 -44.67 -43.08 -6.79
N ARG A 577 -45.38 -44.13 -7.23
CA ARG A 577 -46.86 -44.15 -7.25
C ARG A 577 -47.48 -44.12 -5.85
N THR A 578 -46.95 -44.90 -4.91
CA THR A 578 -47.60 -45.15 -3.61
C THR A 578 -47.13 -44.23 -2.49
N SER A 579 -45.88 -43.79 -2.52
CA SER A 579 -45.24 -43.12 -1.37
C SER A 579 -45.05 -41.62 -1.54
N VAL A 580 -44.85 -41.12 -2.77
CA VAL A 580 -44.64 -39.68 -3.05
C VAL A 580 -45.36 -39.26 -4.35
N PRO A 581 -46.71 -39.16 -4.34
CA PRO A 581 -47.49 -38.73 -5.50
C PRO A 581 -47.27 -37.26 -5.90
N GLU A 582 -46.58 -36.46 -5.08
CA GLU A 582 -46.23 -35.06 -5.35
C GLU A 582 -45.04 -34.93 -6.33
N GLN A 583 -44.11 -35.90 -6.38
CA GLN A 583 -42.93 -35.88 -7.24
C GLN A 583 -43.19 -36.47 -8.64
N LYS A 584 -44.15 -35.88 -9.35
CA LYS A 584 -44.58 -36.33 -10.68
C LYS A 584 -43.50 -36.17 -11.75
N GLU A 585 -42.60 -35.20 -11.58
CA GLU A 585 -41.48 -34.97 -12.51
C GLU A 585 -40.45 -36.10 -12.45
N GLU A 586 -40.12 -36.59 -11.25
CA GLU A 586 -39.15 -37.67 -11.05
C GLU A 586 -39.67 -38.99 -11.62
N ARG A 587 -40.97 -39.29 -11.41
CA ARG A 587 -41.64 -40.43 -12.04
C ARG A 587 -41.64 -40.33 -13.56
N ALA A 588 -41.86 -39.13 -14.12
CA ALA A 588 -41.81 -38.90 -15.57
C ALA A 588 -40.41 -39.10 -16.15
N MET A 589 -39.37 -38.71 -15.41
CA MET A 589 -37.98 -38.93 -15.79
C MET A 589 -37.60 -40.42 -15.70
N LEU A 590 -38.05 -41.14 -14.67
CA LEU A 590 -37.83 -42.58 -14.56
C LEU A 590 -38.41 -43.35 -15.77
N LEU A 591 -39.64 -43.02 -16.18
CA LEU A 591 -40.29 -43.67 -17.34
C LEU A 591 -39.57 -43.35 -18.66
N LYS A 592 -39.04 -42.14 -18.81
CA LYS A 592 -38.21 -41.78 -19.97
C LYS A 592 -36.92 -42.61 -20.01
N GLU A 593 -36.24 -42.74 -18.88
CA GLU A 593 -35.01 -43.55 -18.81
C GLU A 593 -35.30 -45.04 -19.01
N TRP A 594 -36.43 -45.55 -18.51
CA TRP A 594 -36.86 -46.93 -18.81
C TRP A 594 -37.09 -47.12 -20.32
N LEU A 595 -37.74 -46.16 -20.99
CA LEU A 595 -37.95 -46.20 -22.44
C LEU A 595 -36.62 -46.13 -23.21
N ASN A 596 -35.68 -45.27 -22.79
CA ASN A 596 -34.35 -45.20 -23.37
C ASN A 596 -33.61 -46.54 -23.23
N MET A 597 -33.71 -47.17 -22.07
CA MET A 597 -33.08 -48.47 -21.81
C MET A 597 -33.70 -49.61 -22.63
N GLU A 598 -35.02 -49.71 -22.73
CA GLU A 598 -35.69 -50.70 -23.59
C GLU A 598 -35.31 -50.50 -25.07
N SER A 599 -35.17 -49.25 -25.50
CA SER A 599 -34.70 -48.96 -26.87
C SER A 599 -33.25 -49.40 -27.11
N SER A 600 -32.40 -49.38 -26.07
CA SER A 600 -30.99 -49.81 -26.15
C SER A 600 -30.83 -51.33 -26.26
N PHE A 601 -31.80 -52.12 -25.81
CA PHE A 601 -31.76 -53.59 -25.90
C PHE A 601 -32.17 -54.14 -27.28
N GLY A 602 -32.60 -53.28 -28.20
CA GLY A 602 -32.94 -53.66 -29.58
C GLY A 602 -34.05 -54.71 -29.66
N ASN A 603 -33.78 -55.86 -30.29
CA ASN A 603 -34.78 -56.92 -30.54
C ASN A 603 -35.29 -57.64 -29.29
N LEU A 604 -34.65 -57.46 -28.12
CA LEU A 604 -35.06 -58.06 -26.85
C LEU A 604 -35.81 -57.07 -25.94
N GLY A 605 -35.92 -55.79 -26.35
CA GLY A 605 -36.61 -54.75 -25.61
C GLY A 605 -38.07 -54.59 -26.04
N ASP A 606 -38.94 -54.27 -25.08
CA ASP A 606 -40.39 -54.11 -25.28
C ASP A 606 -40.79 -52.66 -25.01
N ILE A 607 -40.70 -51.83 -26.05
CA ILE A 607 -40.93 -50.37 -25.95
C ILE A 607 -42.42 -50.03 -25.70
N SER A 608 -43.34 -50.89 -26.16
CA SER A 608 -44.79 -50.69 -26.05
C SER A 608 -45.28 -50.62 -24.60
N LEU A 609 -44.71 -51.43 -23.71
CA LEU A 609 -45.09 -51.48 -22.29
C LEU A 609 -44.86 -50.15 -21.55
N VAL A 610 -43.85 -49.38 -21.97
CA VAL A 610 -43.46 -48.12 -21.32
C VAL A 610 -44.13 -46.93 -22.00
N GLN A 611 -44.32 -46.97 -23.32
CA GLN A 611 -44.97 -45.89 -24.09
C GLN A 611 -46.40 -45.60 -23.62
N ASP A 612 -47.16 -46.65 -23.28
CA ASP A 612 -48.55 -46.51 -22.82
C ASP A 612 -48.66 -45.78 -21.47
N ASN A 613 -47.60 -45.82 -20.65
CA ASN A 613 -47.56 -45.24 -19.30
C ASN A 613 -46.99 -43.81 -19.26
N MET A 614 -46.63 -43.23 -20.40
CA MET A 614 -45.95 -41.94 -20.47
C MET A 614 -46.85 -40.74 -20.09
N PRO A 615 -46.36 -39.79 -19.27
CA PRO A 615 -47.15 -38.64 -18.84
C PRO A 615 -47.21 -37.53 -19.90
N LYS A 616 -48.32 -36.79 -19.91
CA LYS A 616 -48.50 -35.56 -20.70
C LYS A 616 -48.09 -34.33 -19.88
N LYS A 617 -47.27 -33.44 -20.45
CA LYS A 617 -46.87 -32.17 -19.82
C LYS A 617 -47.96 -31.11 -20.02
N LEU A 618 -48.42 -30.49 -18.93
CA LEU A 618 -49.32 -29.34 -18.97
C LEU A 618 -48.65 -28.11 -18.33
N LYS A 619 -48.94 -26.92 -18.86
CA LYS A 619 -48.47 -25.64 -18.29
C LYS A 619 -49.54 -25.11 -17.35
N GLN A 620 -49.21 -24.93 -16.07
CA GLN A 620 -50.11 -24.34 -15.07
C GLN A 620 -49.51 -23.03 -14.54
N ARG A 621 -50.33 -21.97 -14.43
CA ARG A 621 -49.91 -20.67 -13.86
C ARG A 621 -50.30 -20.65 -12.39
N ARG A 622 -49.35 -20.46 -11.47
CA ARG A 622 -49.61 -20.31 -10.03
C ARG A 622 -49.19 -18.91 -9.57
N GLU A 623 -49.97 -18.32 -8.69
CA GLU A 623 -49.64 -17.03 -8.07
C GLU A 623 -48.62 -17.26 -6.95
N ALA A 624 -47.42 -16.69 -7.10
CA ALA A 624 -46.38 -16.70 -6.08
C ALA A 624 -46.25 -15.28 -5.47
N VAL A 625 -46.31 -15.21 -4.14
CA VAL A 625 -46.07 -13.97 -3.40
C VAL A 625 -44.58 -13.85 -3.14
N SER A 626 -43.91 -12.89 -3.79
CA SER A 626 -42.52 -12.58 -3.46
C SER A 626 -42.46 -11.86 -2.10
N LYS A 627 -41.31 -11.93 -1.41
CA LYS A 627 -41.11 -11.39 -0.04
C LYS A 627 -41.41 -9.89 0.12
N ASP A 628 -41.56 -9.15 -0.99
CA ASP A 628 -41.95 -7.73 -1.03
C ASP A 628 -43.45 -7.50 -1.29
N GLY A 629 -44.31 -8.52 -1.23
CA GLY A 629 -45.77 -8.36 -1.28
C GLY A 629 -46.37 -8.07 -2.66
N CYS A 630 -45.58 -8.05 -3.74
CA CYS A 630 -46.09 -8.03 -5.12
C CYS A 630 -46.41 -9.46 -5.60
N THR A 631 -47.59 -9.64 -6.19
CA THR A 631 -48.04 -10.90 -6.79
C THR A 631 -47.39 -11.10 -8.17
N GLY A 632 -46.51 -12.11 -8.27
CA GLY A 632 -45.97 -12.58 -9.55
C GLY A 632 -46.54 -13.95 -9.89
N TYR A 633 -46.87 -14.20 -11.16
CA TYR A 633 -47.25 -15.55 -11.60
C TYR A 633 -45.98 -16.33 -11.97
N GLU A 634 -45.75 -17.47 -11.33
CA GLU A 634 -44.71 -18.42 -11.73
C GLU A 634 -45.33 -19.51 -12.63
N GLU A 635 -44.72 -19.75 -13.81
CA GLU A 635 -45.11 -20.82 -14.71
C GLU A 635 -44.56 -22.15 -14.16
N CYS A 636 -45.42 -23.02 -13.65
CA CYS A 636 -45.06 -24.37 -13.20
C CYS A 636 -45.47 -25.41 -14.26
N HIS A 637 -44.60 -26.38 -14.52
CA HIS A 637 -44.90 -27.52 -15.38
C HIS A 637 -45.42 -28.69 -14.53
N ASP A 638 -46.66 -29.12 -14.73
CA ASP A 638 -47.22 -30.30 -14.06
C ASP A 638 -47.32 -31.48 -15.05
N TYR A 639 -47.11 -32.71 -14.55
CA TYR A 639 -47.18 -33.95 -15.32
C TYR A 639 -48.47 -34.71 -14.99
N TYR A 640 -49.21 -35.16 -16.01
CA TYR A 640 -50.40 -36.00 -15.84
C TYR A 640 -50.14 -37.41 -16.39
N PHE A 641 -50.23 -38.42 -15.54
CA PHE A 641 -50.07 -39.83 -15.94
C PHE A 641 -51.42 -40.39 -16.44
N PRO A 642 -51.45 -41.17 -17.53
CA PRO A 642 -52.69 -41.75 -18.07
C PRO A 642 -53.52 -42.54 -17.05
N GLU A 643 -52.88 -43.13 -16.03
CA GLU A 643 -53.52 -43.92 -14.98
C GLU A 643 -54.23 -43.09 -13.88
N GLU A 644 -53.95 -41.79 -13.77
CA GLU A 644 -54.60 -40.90 -12.77
C GLU A 644 -56.00 -40.42 -13.23
N THR A 645 -56.57 -41.00 -14.29
CA THR A 645 -57.99 -40.84 -14.60
C THR A 645 -58.84 -41.59 -13.57
N THR A 646 -58.82 -41.16 -12.31
CA THR A 646 -59.98 -41.31 -11.44
C THR A 646 -61.02 -40.33 -11.97
N ASP A 647 -62.18 -40.85 -12.35
CA ASP A 647 -63.27 -40.10 -12.93
C ASP A 647 -63.49 -38.75 -12.22
N PRO A 648 -63.70 -37.63 -12.94
CA PRO A 648 -64.01 -36.32 -12.35
C PRO A 648 -65.18 -36.33 -11.35
N ASN A 649 -65.98 -37.40 -11.34
CA ASN A 649 -67.07 -37.63 -10.41
C ASN A 649 -66.64 -37.78 -8.94
N LEU A 650 -65.42 -38.28 -8.64
CA LEU A 650 -64.97 -38.50 -7.25
C LEU A 650 -64.58 -37.19 -6.54
N LYS A 651 -63.97 -36.22 -7.23
CA LYS A 651 -63.65 -34.90 -6.67
C LYS A 651 -64.89 -34.06 -6.38
N ILE A 652 -65.93 -34.18 -7.22
CA ILE A 652 -67.22 -33.52 -6.98
C ILE A 652 -67.90 -34.14 -5.74
N LEU A 653 -67.78 -35.46 -5.56
CA LEU A 653 -68.29 -36.16 -4.38
C LEU A 653 -67.56 -35.77 -3.09
N GLU A 654 -66.22 -35.64 -3.10
CA GLU A 654 -65.46 -35.15 -1.94
C GLU A 654 -65.77 -33.69 -1.63
N ALA A 655 -65.88 -32.82 -2.64
CA ALA A 655 -66.27 -31.42 -2.44
C ALA A 655 -67.71 -31.31 -1.92
N ALA A 656 -68.63 -32.15 -2.39
CA ALA A 656 -70.00 -32.24 -1.88
C ALA A 656 -70.03 -32.76 -0.44
N TYR A 657 -69.16 -33.71 -0.08
CA TYR A 657 -69.05 -34.23 1.29
C TYR A 657 -68.48 -33.17 2.25
N MET A 658 -67.44 -32.45 1.85
CA MET A 658 -66.85 -31.34 2.60
C MET A 658 -67.83 -30.18 2.79
N TRP A 659 -68.59 -29.82 1.75
CA TRP A 659 -69.66 -28.82 1.83
C TRP A 659 -70.79 -29.25 2.76
N LYS A 660 -71.19 -30.54 2.70
CA LYS A 660 -72.20 -31.10 3.60
C LYS A 660 -71.73 -31.12 5.06
N ARG A 661 -70.44 -31.39 5.30
CA ARG A 661 -69.82 -31.37 6.63
C ARG A 661 -69.81 -29.94 7.21
N GLN A 662 -69.43 -28.95 6.40
CA GLN A 662 -69.47 -27.53 6.78
C GLN A 662 -70.89 -27.04 7.08
N ARG A 663 -71.92 -27.51 6.35
CA ARG A 663 -73.32 -27.16 6.68
C ARG A 663 -73.83 -27.84 7.96
N LEU A 664 -73.40 -29.07 8.23
CA LEU A 664 -73.75 -29.78 9.46
C LEU A 664 -73.13 -29.10 10.70
N ASP A 665 -71.88 -28.65 10.59
CA ASP A 665 -71.19 -27.91 11.66
C ASP A 665 -71.81 -26.52 11.88
N GLN A 666 -72.35 -25.86 10.85
CA GLN A 666 -73.10 -24.60 10.98
C GLN A 666 -74.52 -24.76 11.52
N SER A 667 -75.14 -25.95 11.41
CA SER A 667 -76.49 -26.21 11.93
C SER A 667 -76.53 -26.69 13.39
N ASN A 668 -75.36 -27.02 13.98
CA ASN A 668 -75.21 -27.46 15.36
C ASN A 668 -74.46 -26.44 16.26
N GLY A 669 -74.29 -25.19 15.79
CA GLY A 669 -73.67 -24.08 16.52
C GLY A 669 -74.67 -23.09 17.09
#